data_AF-A0A078KSY9-F1
#
_entry.id   AF-A0A078KSY9-F1
#
_cell.length_a   1.000
_cell.length_b   1.000
_cell.length_c   1.000
_cell.angle_alpha   90.00
_cell.angle_beta   90.00
_cell.angle_gamma   90.00
#
_symmetry.space_group_name_H-M   'P 1'
#
loop_
_entity.id
_entity.type
_entity.pdbx_description
1 polymer ?
#
loop_
_entity_poly.entity_id
_entity_poly.type
_entity_poly.pdbx_seq_one_letter_code
_entity_poly.pdbx_strand_id
1 'polypeptide(L)'
;MPFHIQGTAKQVFERFGCQWLMASGTTQAQVNKDIARTLFFGTSQQHDEHLKIWSDPEQSPPSQYAQGNMFAGNLMFLFAKNGVPRSFFKKEELELGDPLQAVAHKISTTNFAYIDEEGNPRGLLIYYRQDDPTQWFIAHTKNANKAPDETQIEILTSFEPEPVPVSGKTTCKIEKVSSAKDAFLNSIGSPRLERFVRSILGANNRLNLAANKIDLFTQYVSTTNGFEDNVDLLDAFDNRLDDILANPIYALLRSFRPALKLAVRQMLNCLDPNSPLSRLISQYPLQEDDYTNKRRLGTIIFLDKWNLNHRQELFAADEKLEQNLQSLLGRCEHEFLVDCLANDLKWKGVQFLTKISAGNQHLDFVQQLSGIEEEAIWGKLAVLADLKWEFPKDNYHYLFACKYLLNSPTTSLETLLKLADTLSPGLQEVFEPTDLADHLTSPVKDDGGLRYLQQAKRDFSEILPKYKKAAAWRKVPLPANLLAELGEKYKNGAGEELLAQLGFCSSVEQFKAAYSLADIGFSLIELQGLVMDPDLVFIINSLNKYNLGLNLLRNGSKLAVFKEIRAIKDSNERDACLILFAQRQLKADEYFQFRESCKTYPRLAALVVEQHKQGLSEEELKELAFDPTLHRSASFLSGLGIKYEFSNLTPLLRQTTLAIADLAKENKDDSTIDAYLKAVLLGLLKFYGDDGDLEEMQKVLADARIVAEKKLAEGEEPLEMKKEFALIKKLEAFLKGQITLCTRASELEIPQEQLLMNSRVHAHEAARALALVDIMAKERKVDLLAHVGRLATLGEQILKGFASLDAKIAVNEEITTEAVNALIEVYLDNDDDPEELAFERLLTNRKLTRAILGVAQHNLPVQPLLDLEEPESKEILAALNDLNEIGPKQREGYELAMQDDEQGHDFRLLLSKIPVANQPELVQMLSEGIIEERTVSVSDGIAAFYKNQKLRNLAYRLDESLIIVNRLRELDFDDDVIEFALKDNEKSRYFFNTVAKIEAESGEIRSRLLVEHKTKYDLLEAGPEKDYRKTLYQTIYSALNAEASTTKQTLVAQLEQGIKDADAHIEPILPIESHPWLRTAKMIIANLVMGVLTVLTLGAAGASFYQHYEKTGDVLFFARPASEESYNAINKQTLNEVTEIINTTPTR
;
A
#
# COMPACT_ATOMS: atom_id res chain seq x y z
N MET A 1 -13.79 -44.96 -14.79
CA MET A 1 -12.37 -45.36 -14.59
C MET A 1 -11.62 -44.11 -14.22
N PRO A 2 -10.84 -44.13 -13.12
CA PRO A 2 -10.11 -42.97 -12.64
C PRO A 2 -8.93 -42.59 -13.56
N PHE A 3 -8.42 -41.39 -13.36
CA PHE A 3 -7.20 -40.87 -13.98
C PHE A 3 -6.09 -40.80 -12.93
N HIS A 4 -4.89 -41.17 -13.34
CA HIS A 4 -3.67 -41.08 -12.55
C HIS A 4 -2.77 -39.99 -13.12
N ILE A 5 -2.39 -39.03 -12.27
CA ILE A 5 -1.49 -37.92 -12.60
C ILE A 5 -0.22 -38.11 -11.79
N GLN A 6 0.94 -38.09 -12.45
CA GLN A 6 2.24 -38.28 -11.81
C GLN A 6 3.27 -37.29 -12.38
N GLY A 7 4.05 -36.67 -11.49
CA GLY A 7 5.19 -35.83 -11.86
C GLY A 7 5.76 -35.09 -10.65
N THR A 8 6.78 -34.26 -10.89
CA THR A 8 7.29 -33.33 -9.88
C THR A 8 6.28 -32.23 -9.60
N ALA A 9 6.36 -31.58 -8.44
CA ALA A 9 5.50 -30.45 -8.10
C ALA A 9 5.61 -29.35 -9.15
N LYS A 10 6.81 -29.08 -9.66
CA LYS A 10 7.03 -28.17 -10.79
C LYS A 10 6.25 -28.58 -12.04
N GLN A 11 6.39 -29.82 -12.49
CA GLN A 11 5.71 -30.32 -13.69
C GLN A 11 4.18 -30.28 -13.54
N VAL A 12 3.66 -30.69 -12.38
CA VAL A 12 2.22 -30.72 -12.13
C VAL A 12 1.67 -29.30 -12.02
N PHE A 13 2.28 -28.42 -11.22
CA PHE A 13 1.81 -27.04 -11.07
C PHE A 13 1.87 -26.27 -12.40
N GLU A 14 2.92 -26.42 -13.20
CA GLU A 14 2.97 -25.82 -14.55
C GLU A 14 1.85 -26.35 -15.46
N ARG A 15 1.59 -27.67 -15.44
CA ARG A 15 0.56 -28.29 -16.29
C ARG A 15 -0.85 -27.79 -15.98
N PHE A 16 -1.13 -27.46 -14.72
CA PHE A 16 -2.43 -26.96 -14.27
C PHE A 16 -2.47 -25.43 -14.10
N GLY A 17 -1.49 -24.69 -14.64
CA GLY A 17 -1.47 -23.21 -14.56
C GLY A 17 -1.39 -22.68 -13.11
N CYS A 18 -0.84 -23.48 -12.20
CA CYS A 18 -0.73 -23.20 -10.78
C CYS A 18 0.70 -22.86 -10.35
N GLN A 19 1.49 -22.21 -11.21
CA GLN A 19 2.90 -21.88 -10.94
C GLN A 19 3.10 -21.03 -9.68
N TRP A 20 2.05 -20.31 -9.26
CA TRP A 20 2.05 -19.54 -8.01
C TRP A 20 2.17 -20.42 -6.75
N LEU A 21 1.90 -21.73 -6.84
CA LEU A 21 2.16 -22.71 -5.77
C LEU A 21 3.64 -23.13 -5.67
N MET A 22 4.48 -22.75 -6.64
CA MET A 22 5.93 -23.00 -6.61
C MET A 22 6.74 -21.88 -5.99
N ALA A 23 6.19 -20.67 -5.88
CA ALA A 23 6.93 -19.47 -5.52
C ALA A 23 6.57 -19.01 -4.11
N SER A 24 7.43 -19.29 -3.14
CA SER A 24 7.22 -18.81 -1.77
C SER A 24 8.55 -18.47 -1.12
N GLY A 25 8.90 -17.20 -1.18
CA GLY A 25 9.87 -16.58 -0.29
C GLY A 25 9.33 -16.48 1.13
N THR A 26 8.94 -17.62 1.71
CA THR A 26 8.47 -17.71 3.10
C THR A 26 9.63 -17.68 4.07
N THR A 27 9.34 -17.31 5.32
CA THR A 27 10.32 -17.26 6.41
C THR A 27 10.19 -18.50 7.29
N GLN A 28 11.24 -18.84 8.04
CA GLN A 28 11.17 -19.94 9.01
C GLN A 28 10.06 -19.73 10.05
N ALA A 29 9.76 -18.47 10.41
CA ALA A 29 8.65 -18.17 11.30
C ALA A 29 7.29 -18.59 10.71
N GLN A 30 7.09 -18.41 9.40
CA GLN A 30 5.86 -18.87 8.73
C GLN A 30 5.80 -20.40 8.68
N VAL A 31 6.91 -21.06 8.38
CA VAL A 31 7.03 -22.53 8.45
C VAL A 31 6.65 -23.02 9.84
N ASN A 32 7.17 -22.40 10.90
CA ASN A 32 6.88 -22.77 12.29
C ASN A 32 5.40 -22.55 12.69
N LYS A 33 4.77 -21.45 12.24
CA LYS A 33 3.33 -21.22 12.41
C LYS A 33 2.53 -22.34 11.74
N ASP A 34 2.96 -22.77 10.55
CA ASP A 34 2.33 -23.83 9.78
C ASP A 34 2.53 -25.22 10.38
N ILE A 35 3.70 -25.50 10.97
CA ILE A 35 3.97 -26.71 11.75
C ILE A 35 2.92 -26.85 12.85
N ALA A 36 2.71 -25.82 13.70
CA ALA A 36 1.80 -25.91 14.83
C ALA A 36 0.33 -26.21 14.45
N ARG A 37 -0.10 -25.81 13.25
CA ARG A 37 -1.45 -26.06 12.70
C ARG A 37 -1.54 -27.27 11.76
N THR A 38 -0.44 -27.96 11.50
CA THR A 38 -0.42 -29.15 10.65
C THR A 38 -1.05 -30.32 11.39
N LEU A 39 -2.04 -30.97 10.76
CA LEU A 39 -2.55 -32.26 11.22
C LEU A 39 -1.57 -33.36 10.81
N PHE A 40 -1.28 -34.26 11.74
CA PHE A 40 -0.31 -35.33 11.56
C PHE A 40 -0.90 -36.69 11.93
N PHE A 41 -0.61 -37.68 11.10
CA PHE A 41 -0.96 -39.07 11.29
C PHE A 41 0.32 -39.90 11.43
N GLY A 42 0.58 -40.39 12.63
CA GLY A 42 1.77 -41.19 12.92
C GLY A 42 1.98 -41.35 14.42
N THR A 43 3.00 -42.12 14.77
CA THR A 43 3.44 -42.31 16.16
C THR A 43 4.15 -41.06 16.68
N SER A 44 4.35 -40.98 18.01
CA SER A 44 5.16 -39.91 18.64
C SER A 44 6.57 -39.82 18.05
N GLN A 45 7.20 -40.95 17.74
CA GLN A 45 8.52 -40.97 17.09
C GLN A 45 8.49 -40.36 15.67
N GLN A 46 7.48 -40.69 14.88
CA GLN A 46 7.30 -40.13 13.53
C GLN A 46 6.95 -38.64 13.59
N HIS A 47 6.19 -38.22 14.60
CA HIS A 47 5.89 -36.83 14.88
C HIS A 47 7.17 -36.03 15.19
N ASP A 48 8.04 -36.57 16.05
CA ASP A 48 9.29 -35.91 16.43
C ASP A 48 10.24 -35.80 15.23
N GLU A 49 10.30 -36.83 14.37
CA GLU A 49 11.07 -36.76 13.12
C GLU A 49 10.47 -35.73 12.15
N HIS A 50 9.15 -35.65 12.04
CA HIS A 50 8.48 -34.60 11.25
C HIS A 50 8.82 -33.20 11.76
N LEU A 51 8.74 -32.97 13.07
CA LEU A 51 9.13 -31.71 13.71
C LEU A 51 10.59 -31.35 13.40
N LYS A 52 11.49 -32.32 13.55
CA LYS A 52 12.92 -32.16 13.29
C LYS A 52 13.19 -31.77 11.84
N ILE A 53 12.59 -32.47 10.87
CA ILE A 53 12.78 -32.19 9.44
C ILE A 53 12.28 -30.78 9.09
N TRP A 54 11.08 -30.41 9.54
CA TRP A 54 10.44 -29.14 9.15
C TRP A 54 10.93 -27.93 9.93
N SER A 55 11.47 -28.13 11.14
CA SER A 55 12.08 -27.06 11.94
C SER A 55 13.53 -26.76 11.54
N ASP A 56 14.16 -27.65 10.76
CA ASP A 56 15.53 -27.51 10.27
C ASP A 56 15.56 -26.81 8.90
N PRO A 57 16.06 -25.55 8.81
CA PRO A 57 16.10 -24.80 7.56
C PRO A 57 17.02 -25.42 6.49
N GLU A 58 17.97 -26.30 6.87
CA GLU A 58 18.82 -27.00 5.90
C GLU A 58 18.07 -28.13 5.21
N GLN A 59 17.20 -28.83 5.95
CA GLN A 59 16.38 -29.93 5.42
C GLN A 59 15.08 -29.46 4.78
N SER A 60 14.54 -28.33 5.24
CA SER A 60 13.30 -27.72 4.76
C SER A 60 13.49 -26.22 4.51
N PRO A 61 14.22 -25.81 3.46
CA PRO A 61 14.50 -24.40 3.21
C PRO A 61 13.22 -23.56 3.09
N PRO A 62 13.04 -22.50 3.90
CA PRO A 62 11.84 -21.67 3.83
C PRO A 62 11.60 -21.02 2.47
N SER A 63 12.64 -20.83 1.65
CA SER A 63 12.53 -20.33 0.28
C SER A 63 11.89 -21.31 -0.71
N GLN A 64 11.74 -22.58 -0.32
CA GLN A 64 11.13 -23.66 -1.11
C GLN A 64 9.79 -24.13 -0.52
N TYR A 65 9.42 -23.63 0.66
CA TYR A 65 8.21 -24.03 1.37
C TYR A 65 6.97 -23.33 0.80
N ALA A 66 5.94 -24.05 0.36
CA ALA A 66 4.65 -23.47 0.01
C ALA A 66 3.60 -23.83 1.06
N GLN A 67 2.80 -22.86 1.51
CA GLN A 67 1.75 -23.07 2.51
C GLN A 67 0.87 -24.28 2.15
N GLY A 68 0.79 -25.25 3.07
CA GLY A 68 0.01 -26.48 2.89
C GLY A 68 0.73 -27.62 2.15
N ASN A 69 1.99 -27.49 1.74
CA ASN A 69 2.75 -28.61 1.15
C ASN A 69 3.01 -29.76 2.14
N MET A 70 3.25 -29.45 3.43
CA MET A 70 3.52 -30.37 4.53
C MET A 70 2.51 -31.51 4.62
N PHE A 71 1.25 -31.18 4.39
CA PHE A 71 0.11 -32.09 4.50
C PHE A 71 -0.68 -32.20 3.18
N ALA A 72 -0.07 -31.83 2.04
CA ALA A 72 -0.67 -31.83 0.71
C ALA A 72 -1.95 -30.99 0.56
N GLY A 73 -2.26 -30.10 1.51
CA GLY A 73 -3.41 -29.20 1.45
C GLY A 73 -3.36 -28.24 0.27
N ASN A 74 -2.16 -27.84 -0.16
CA ASN A 74 -1.98 -26.99 -1.33
C ASN A 74 -2.47 -27.62 -2.65
N LEU A 75 -2.56 -28.96 -2.72
CA LEU A 75 -3.01 -29.67 -3.92
C LEU A 75 -4.49 -29.49 -4.19
N MET A 76 -5.29 -29.03 -3.20
CA MET A 76 -6.68 -28.64 -3.45
C MET A 76 -6.78 -27.50 -4.46
N PHE A 77 -5.73 -26.68 -4.57
CA PHE A 77 -5.70 -25.52 -5.45
C PHE A 77 -5.36 -25.83 -6.90
N LEU A 78 -4.89 -27.04 -7.21
CA LEU A 78 -4.69 -27.51 -8.59
C LEU A 78 -5.95 -27.36 -9.45
N PHE A 79 -7.09 -27.31 -8.76
CA PHE A 79 -8.42 -27.23 -9.32
C PHE A 79 -9.16 -25.96 -8.85
N ALA A 80 -8.50 -24.95 -8.26
CA ALA A 80 -9.20 -23.83 -7.63
C ALA A 80 -9.14 -22.51 -8.39
N LYS A 81 -8.10 -22.25 -9.19
CA LYS A 81 -7.90 -20.90 -9.77
C LYS A 81 -8.74 -20.64 -11.04
N ASN A 82 -9.37 -21.67 -11.61
CA ASN A 82 -10.33 -21.61 -12.73
C ASN A 82 -11.42 -22.71 -12.65
N GLY A 83 -11.77 -23.14 -11.43
CA GLY A 83 -12.82 -24.12 -11.18
C GLY A 83 -12.30 -25.55 -11.08
N VAL A 84 -12.91 -26.31 -10.17
CA VAL A 84 -12.78 -27.77 -10.19
C VAL A 84 -13.22 -28.21 -11.58
N PRO A 85 -12.53 -29.18 -12.26
CA PRO A 85 -12.86 -29.49 -13.65
C PRO A 85 -14.35 -29.60 -13.83
N ARG A 86 -14.92 -29.06 -14.92
CA ARG A 86 -16.39 -28.92 -15.06
C ARG A 86 -17.14 -30.20 -14.72
N SER A 87 -16.52 -31.35 -14.97
CA SER A 87 -16.95 -32.69 -14.60
C SER A 87 -17.19 -32.95 -13.10
N PHE A 88 -16.72 -32.10 -12.19
CA PHE A 88 -16.92 -32.18 -10.74
C PHE A 88 -18.22 -31.51 -10.28
N PHE A 89 -18.72 -30.56 -11.07
CA PHE A 89 -19.97 -29.86 -10.80
C PHE A 89 -21.14 -30.56 -11.52
N LYS A 90 -22.32 -30.53 -10.91
CA LYS A 90 -23.56 -30.91 -11.60
C LYS A 90 -23.91 -29.81 -12.61
N LYS A 91 -24.68 -30.16 -13.65
CA LYS A 91 -24.99 -29.23 -14.74
C LYS A 91 -25.68 -27.95 -14.24
N GLU A 92 -26.58 -28.11 -13.28
CA GLU A 92 -27.35 -27.01 -12.67
C GLU A 92 -26.45 -26.09 -11.83
N GLU A 93 -25.34 -26.60 -11.29
CA GLU A 93 -24.40 -25.84 -10.46
C GLU A 93 -23.45 -25.00 -11.33
N LEU A 94 -23.16 -25.46 -12.56
CA LEU A 94 -22.37 -24.72 -13.55
C LEU A 94 -23.12 -23.49 -14.11
N GLU A 95 -24.45 -23.46 -13.99
CA GLU A 95 -25.29 -22.34 -14.43
C GLU A 95 -25.36 -21.22 -13.37
N LEU A 96 -24.79 -21.44 -12.16
CA LEU A 96 -24.68 -20.45 -11.10
C LEU A 96 -23.43 -19.57 -11.29
N GLY A 97 -23.50 -18.31 -10.86
CA GLY A 97 -22.42 -17.34 -11.02
C GLY A 97 -21.09 -17.72 -10.36
N ASP A 98 -21.13 -18.52 -9.28
CA ASP A 98 -19.97 -19.16 -8.66
C ASP A 98 -20.32 -20.62 -8.27
N PRO A 99 -19.98 -21.61 -9.12
CA PRO A 99 -20.25 -23.02 -8.85
C PRO A 99 -19.55 -23.54 -7.59
N LEU A 100 -18.38 -23.01 -7.23
CA LEU A 100 -17.62 -23.46 -6.06
C LEU A 100 -18.31 -23.01 -4.77
N GLN A 101 -18.78 -21.77 -4.71
CA GLN A 101 -19.56 -21.26 -3.58
C GLN A 101 -20.85 -22.07 -3.38
N ALA A 102 -21.52 -22.46 -4.48
CA ALA A 102 -22.75 -23.24 -4.44
C ALA A 102 -22.59 -24.65 -3.87
N VAL A 103 -21.38 -25.24 -3.96
CA VAL A 103 -21.11 -26.60 -3.47
C VAL A 103 -20.15 -26.67 -2.29
N ALA A 104 -19.64 -25.52 -1.79
CA ALA A 104 -18.68 -25.47 -0.70
C ALA A 104 -19.14 -26.25 0.54
N HIS A 105 -20.42 -26.15 0.91
CA HIS A 105 -21.02 -26.88 2.04
C HIS A 105 -21.23 -28.38 1.76
N LYS A 106 -21.09 -28.82 0.52
CA LYS A 106 -21.20 -30.24 0.08
C LYS A 106 -19.84 -30.89 -0.10
N ILE A 107 -18.75 -30.14 0.00
CA ILE A 107 -17.38 -30.65 -0.15
C ILE A 107 -16.84 -31.06 1.21
N SER A 108 -16.22 -32.23 1.26
CA SER A 108 -15.41 -32.66 2.39
C SER A 108 -13.95 -32.73 1.96
N THR A 109 -13.08 -32.16 2.81
CA THR A 109 -11.64 -32.19 2.62
C THR A 109 -10.99 -32.73 3.88
N THR A 110 -10.11 -33.69 3.70
CA THR A 110 -9.24 -34.24 4.73
C THR A 110 -7.82 -34.17 4.22
N ASN A 111 -6.93 -33.56 4.99
CA ASN A 111 -5.52 -33.49 4.67
C ASN A 111 -4.67 -33.57 5.94
N PHE A 112 -3.54 -34.26 5.85
CA PHE A 112 -2.63 -34.45 6.96
C PHE A 112 -1.24 -34.87 6.47
N ALA A 113 -0.25 -34.62 7.31
CA ALA A 113 1.13 -35.04 7.12
C ALA A 113 1.37 -36.43 7.76
N TYR A 114 2.36 -37.16 7.24
CA TYR A 114 2.86 -38.40 7.84
C TYR A 114 4.34 -38.61 7.45
N ILE A 115 4.99 -39.56 8.12
CA ILE A 115 6.31 -40.07 7.75
C ILE A 115 6.13 -41.47 7.16
N ASP A 116 6.73 -41.75 6.00
CA ASP A 116 6.68 -43.07 5.36
C ASP A 116 7.63 -44.08 6.03
N GLU A 117 7.56 -45.35 5.61
CA GLU A 117 8.45 -46.42 6.12
C GLU A 117 9.94 -46.18 5.81
N GLU A 118 10.25 -45.28 4.88
CA GLU A 118 11.62 -44.87 4.51
C GLU A 118 12.10 -43.66 5.32
N GLY A 119 11.27 -43.09 6.21
CA GLY A 119 11.59 -41.91 7.02
C GLY A 119 11.39 -40.57 6.30
N ASN A 120 10.75 -40.53 5.13
CA ASN A 120 10.54 -39.30 4.36
C ASN A 120 9.21 -38.61 4.72
N PRO A 121 9.16 -37.27 4.71
CA PRO A 121 7.94 -36.53 4.94
C PRO A 121 7.01 -36.59 3.73
N ARG A 122 5.74 -36.89 4.01
CA ARG A 122 4.66 -37.04 3.04
C ARG A 122 3.44 -36.23 3.49
N GLY A 123 2.63 -35.82 2.53
CA GLY A 123 1.28 -35.30 2.76
C GLY A 123 0.25 -36.13 2.01
N LEU A 124 -0.95 -36.29 2.57
CA LEU A 124 -2.09 -36.94 1.93
C LEU A 124 -3.29 -35.99 1.94
N LEU A 125 -3.96 -35.86 0.79
CA LEU A 125 -5.19 -35.10 0.60
C LEU A 125 -6.28 -36.03 0.06
N ILE A 126 -7.46 -35.96 0.66
CA ILE A 126 -8.69 -36.60 0.21
C ILE A 126 -9.73 -35.51 0.04
N TYR A 127 -10.22 -35.34 -1.19
CA TYR A 127 -11.15 -34.28 -1.55
C TYR A 127 -12.34 -34.85 -2.31
N TYR A 128 -13.56 -34.63 -1.82
CA TYR A 128 -14.74 -35.28 -2.38
C TYR A 128 -16.04 -34.57 -2.05
N ARG A 129 -17.10 -34.92 -2.80
CA ARG A 129 -18.46 -34.46 -2.54
C ARG A 129 -19.21 -35.41 -1.60
N GLN A 130 -19.82 -34.85 -0.56
CA GLN A 130 -20.70 -35.57 0.35
C GLN A 130 -22.03 -35.95 -0.31
N ASP A 131 -22.51 -35.10 -1.23
CA ASP A 131 -23.75 -35.33 -1.98
C ASP A 131 -23.57 -36.19 -3.25
N ASP A 132 -22.32 -36.45 -3.65
CA ASP A 132 -21.98 -37.26 -4.81
C ASP A 132 -20.67 -38.04 -4.62
N PRO A 133 -20.72 -39.29 -4.12
CA PRO A 133 -19.51 -40.10 -3.89
C PRO A 133 -18.80 -40.54 -5.18
N THR A 134 -19.32 -40.21 -6.36
CA THR A 134 -18.62 -40.44 -7.64
C THR A 134 -17.61 -39.34 -7.97
N GLN A 135 -17.64 -38.22 -7.24
CA GLN A 135 -16.82 -37.03 -7.48
C GLN A 135 -15.80 -36.85 -6.35
N TRP A 136 -14.57 -37.27 -6.63
CA TRP A 136 -13.46 -37.26 -5.68
C TRP A 136 -12.10 -37.24 -6.37
N PHE A 137 -11.08 -36.77 -5.65
CA PHE A 137 -9.68 -37.06 -5.93
C PHE A 137 -8.90 -37.28 -4.63
N ILE A 138 -7.87 -38.11 -4.72
CA ILE A 138 -6.92 -38.38 -3.64
C ILE A 138 -5.54 -38.04 -4.17
N ALA A 139 -4.78 -37.26 -3.42
CA ALA A 139 -3.44 -36.85 -3.80
C ALA A 139 -2.46 -37.08 -2.67
N HIS A 140 -1.21 -37.39 -2.99
CA HIS A 140 -0.15 -37.41 -2.00
C HIS A 140 1.13 -36.79 -2.55
N THR A 141 1.99 -36.32 -1.64
CA THR A 141 3.30 -35.75 -1.96
C THR A 141 4.42 -36.65 -1.41
N LYS A 142 5.53 -36.78 -2.15
CA LYS A 142 6.80 -37.36 -1.67
C LYS A 142 7.84 -36.26 -1.54
N ASN A 143 8.61 -36.28 -0.44
CA ASN A 143 9.65 -35.28 -0.16
C ASN A 143 9.06 -33.87 -0.15
N ALA A 144 7.97 -33.69 0.61
CA ALA A 144 7.25 -32.41 0.66
C ALA A 144 8.11 -31.24 1.16
N ASN A 145 9.21 -31.54 1.86
CA ASN A 145 10.20 -30.61 2.38
C ASN A 145 11.24 -30.12 1.35
N LYS A 146 11.36 -30.78 0.20
CA LYS A 146 12.37 -30.46 -0.82
C LYS A 146 11.88 -29.41 -1.81
N ALA A 147 12.76 -29.00 -2.73
CA ALA A 147 12.43 -28.06 -3.78
C ALA A 147 11.35 -28.63 -4.75
N PRO A 148 10.55 -27.78 -5.44
CA PRO A 148 9.44 -28.24 -6.28
C PRO A 148 9.82 -29.20 -7.43
N ASP A 149 11.06 -29.19 -7.88
CA ASP A 149 11.60 -30.12 -8.88
C ASP A 149 12.00 -31.48 -8.29
N GLU A 150 12.09 -31.60 -6.96
CA GLU A 150 12.39 -32.83 -6.23
C GLU A 150 11.17 -33.41 -5.51
N THR A 151 10.18 -32.58 -5.17
CA THR A 151 8.90 -33.02 -4.60
C THR A 151 8.09 -33.76 -5.66
N GLN A 152 7.74 -35.02 -5.40
CA GLN A 152 6.85 -35.78 -6.30
C GLN A 152 5.40 -35.60 -5.88
N ILE A 153 4.51 -35.47 -6.86
CA ILE A 153 3.06 -35.42 -6.69
C ILE A 153 2.45 -36.58 -7.46
N GLU A 154 1.60 -37.34 -6.76
CA GLU A 154 0.73 -38.32 -7.40
C GLU A 154 -0.74 -38.05 -7.03
N ILE A 155 -1.62 -38.11 -8.03
CA ILE A 155 -3.05 -37.83 -7.86
C ILE A 155 -3.86 -38.90 -8.57
N LEU A 156 -4.81 -39.49 -7.85
CA LEU A 156 -5.84 -40.34 -8.39
C LEU A 156 -7.18 -39.59 -8.35
N THR A 157 -7.77 -39.33 -9.51
CA THR A 157 -9.06 -38.61 -9.60
C THR A 157 -10.11 -39.42 -10.35
N SER A 158 -11.38 -39.27 -9.97
CA SER A 158 -12.53 -39.92 -10.60
C SER A 158 -13.01 -39.22 -11.88
N PHE A 159 -12.64 -37.96 -12.05
CA PHE A 159 -13.06 -37.10 -13.15
C PHE A 159 -11.87 -36.74 -14.06
N GLU A 160 -12.16 -36.27 -15.27
CA GLU A 160 -11.12 -35.93 -16.24
C GLU A 160 -10.35 -34.68 -15.78
N PRO A 161 -9.02 -34.76 -15.56
CA PRO A 161 -8.24 -33.58 -15.27
C PRO A 161 -8.12 -32.76 -16.56
N GLU A 162 -8.56 -31.50 -16.54
CA GLU A 162 -8.50 -30.57 -17.68
C GLU A 162 -7.20 -29.72 -17.62
N PRO A 163 -6.03 -30.20 -18.10
CA PRO A 163 -4.78 -29.44 -18.01
C PRO A 163 -4.75 -28.26 -18.99
N VAL A 164 -3.97 -27.23 -18.64
CA VAL A 164 -3.78 -26.04 -19.49
C VAL A 164 -2.83 -26.37 -20.65
N PRO A 165 -3.03 -25.84 -21.87
CA PRO A 165 -2.06 -25.96 -22.96
C PRO A 165 -0.77 -25.21 -22.57
N VAL A 166 0.35 -25.93 -22.42
CA VAL A 166 1.66 -25.32 -22.12
C VAL A 166 2.52 -25.34 -23.38
N SER A 167 3.13 -24.20 -23.74
CA SER A 167 3.92 -24.02 -24.96
C SER A 167 5.34 -24.64 -24.90
N GLY A 168 5.54 -25.70 -24.11
CA GLY A 168 6.87 -26.27 -23.82
C GLY A 168 6.88 -27.78 -23.54
N LYS A 169 8.10 -28.34 -23.45
CA LYS A 169 8.39 -29.78 -23.27
C LYS A 169 8.10 -30.37 -21.87
N THR A 170 7.45 -29.64 -20.94
CA THR A 170 7.19 -30.19 -19.60
C THR A 170 6.03 -31.20 -19.63
N THR A 171 6.36 -32.48 -19.50
CA THR A 171 5.39 -33.59 -19.54
C THR A 171 5.21 -34.18 -18.14
N CYS A 172 4.18 -33.75 -17.39
CA CYS A 172 3.62 -34.62 -16.34
C CYS A 172 2.81 -35.73 -17.00
N LYS A 173 2.76 -36.90 -16.37
CA LYS A 173 2.12 -38.10 -16.91
C LYS A 173 0.65 -38.12 -16.46
N ILE A 174 -0.29 -38.13 -17.41
CA ILE A 174 -1.74 -38.24 -17.15
C ILE A 174 -2.28 -39.45 -17.91
N GLU A 175 -2.74 -40.46 -17.20
CA GLU A 175 -3.26 -41.70 -17.80
C GLU A 175 -4.61 -42.08 -17.22
N LYS A 176 -5.51 -42.56 -18.07
CA LYS A 176 -6.76 -43.20 -17.63
C LYS A 176 -6.44 -44.64 -17.25
N VAL A 177 -6.78 -45.04 -16.03
CA VAL A 177 -6.25 -46.27 -15.44
C VAL A 177 -7.35 -47.17 -14.90
N SER A 178 -7.22 -48.47 -15.16
CA SER A 178 -7.96 -49.52 -14.44
C SER A 178 -7.07 -50.19 -13.38
N SER A 179 -5.75 -50.23 -13.60
CA SER A 179 -4.75 -50.96 -12.79
C SER A 179 -3.78 -50.07 -12.00
N ALA A 180 -3.61 -48.78 -12.34
CA ALA A 180 -2.68 -47.91 -11.61
C ALA A 180 -3.16 -47.56 -10.18
N LYS A 181 -4.31 -48.06 -9.76
CA LYS A 181 -4.74 -48.05 -8.35
C LYS A 181 -3.66 -48.68 -7.47
N ASP A 182 -3.03 -49.78 -7.90
CA ASP A 182 -1.99 -50.42 -7.08
C ASP A 182 -0.66 -49.65 -7.12
N ALA A 183 -0.32 -49.01 -8.24
CA ALA A 183 0.87 -48.16 -8.31
C ALA A 183 0.76 -46.92 -7.40
N PHE A 184 -0.38 -46.21 -7.47
CA PHE A 184 -0.69 -45.06 -6.60
C PHE A 184 -0.81 -45.46 -5.12
N LEU A 185 -1.32 -46.66 -4.83
CA LEU A 185 -1.36 -47.14 -3.45
C LEU A 185 0.07 -47.38 -2.95
N ASN A 186 0.88 -48.13 -3.69
CA ASN A 186 2.26 -48.43 -3.29
C ASN A 186 3.16 -47.17 -3.13
N SER A 187 2.86 -46.08 -3.83
CA SER A 187 3.63 -44.82 -3.73
C SER A 187 3.37 -44.03 -2.43
N ILE A 188 2.27 -44.34 -1.71
CA ILE A 188 1.94 -43.76 -0.39
C ILE A 188 3.05 -44.11 0.61
N GLY A 189 3.60 -45.32 0.57
CA GLY A 189 4.73 -45.73 1.41
C GLY A 189 4.36 -45.92 2.88
N SER A 190 3.08 -46.17 3.18
CA SER A 190 2.59 -46.47 4.52
C SER A 190 1.55 -47.58 4.40
N PRO A 191 1.85 -48.83 4.80
CA PRO A 191 0.94 -49.96 4.67
C PRO A 191 -0.45 -49.71 5.28
N ARG A 192 -0.48 -48.98 6.39
CA ARG A 192 -1.70 -48.56 7.09
C ARG A 192 -2.55 -47.61 6.23
N LEU A 193 -1.94 -46.54 5.70
CA LEU A 193 -2.65 -45.58 4.87
C LEU A 193 -3.03 -46.18 3.51
N GLU A 194 -2.22 -47.09 2.97
CA GLU A 194 -2.55 -47.86 1.78
C GLU A 194 -3.81 -48.70 1.97
N ARG A 195 -3.89 -49.42 3.09
CA ARG A 195 -5.08 -50.18 3.46
C ARG A 195 -6.29 -49.27 3.63
N PHE A 196 -6.11 -48.13 4.30
CA PHE A 196 -7.16 -47.12 4.46
C PHE A 196 -7.70 -46.60 3.13
N VAL A 197 -6.80 -46.11 2.25
CA VAL A 197 -7.16 -45.59 0.93
C VAL A 197 -7.82 -46.69 0.09
N ARG A 198 -7.37 -47.94 0.19
CA ARG A 198 -7.99 -49.09 -0.47
C ARG A 198 -9.42 -49.33 0.04
N SER A 199 -9.67 -49.24 1.34
CA SER A 199 -11.00 -49.43 1.95
C SER A 199 -11.99 -48.30 1.64
N ILE A 200 -11.53 -47.06 1.51
CA ILE A 200 -12.43 -45.94 1.14
C ILE A 200 -12.71 -45.88 -0.37
N LEU A 201 -11.83 -46.45 -1.22
CA LEU A 201 -12.04 -46.55 -2.67
C LEU A 201 -12.83 -47.82 -3.02
N GLY A 202 -14.16 -47.72 -3.00
CA GLY A 202 -15.07 -48.84 -3.28
C GLY A 202 -14.95 -49.44 -4.69
N ALA A 203 -15.54 -50.63 -4.90
CA ALA A 203 -15.41 -51.41 -6.14
C ALA A 203 -15.92 -50.70 -7.42
N ASN A 204 -16.80 -49.71 -7.29
CA ASN A 204 -17.39 -48.95 -8.41
C ASN A 204 -16.71 -47.59 -8.65
N ASN A 205 -15.51 -47.35 -8.11
CA ASN A 205 -14.87 -46.02 -8.07
C ASN A 205 -15.72 -44.96 -7.35
N ARG A 206 -16.52 -45.38 -6.37
CA ARG A 206 -17.25 -44.49 -5.45
C ARG A 206 -16.45 -44.40 -4.16
N LEU A 207 -16.25 -43.19 -3.65
CA LEU A 207 -15.60 -42.97 -2.38
C LEU A 207 -16.57 -43.27 -1.24
N ASN A 208 -16.10 -43.95 -0.21
CA ASN A 208 -16.81 -44.08 1.06
C ASN A 208 -16.81 -42.73 1.77
N LEU A 209 -17.99 -42.16 2.01
CA LEU A 209 -18.15 -40.86 2.67
C LEU A 209 -17.66 -40.85 4.13
N ALA A 210 -17.41 -42.02 4.73
CA ALA A 210 -16.75 -42.14 6.02
C ALA A 210 -15.23 -41.86 5.97
N ALA A 211 -14.67 -41.50 4.80
CA ALA A 211 -13.25 -41.19 4.65
C ALA A 211 -12.78 -40.04 5.56
N ASN A 212 -13.64 -39.07 5.88
CA ASN A 212 -13.29 -37.98 6.80
C ASN A 212 -13.09 -38.41 8.26
N LYS A 213 -13.45 -39.65 8.64
CA LYS A 213 -13.26 -40.14 10.02
C LYS A 213 -11.79 -40.27 10.40
N ILE A 214 -10.89 -40.37 9.42
CA ILE A 214 -9.45 -40.38 9.67
C ILE A 214 -8.98 -39.09 10.36
N ASP A 215 -9.70 -37.97 10.22
CA ASP A 215 -9.38 -36.73 10.93
C ASP A 215 -9.36 -36.92 12.46
N LEU A 216 -10.14 -37.87 12.98
CA LEU A 216 -10.14 -38.21 14.41
C LEU A 216 -8.81 -38.86 14.84
N PHE A 217 -8.10 -39.51 13.91
CA PHE A 217 -6.82 -40.17 14.14
C PHE A 217 -5.62 -39.24 13.85
N THR A 218 -5.90 -37.97 13.56
CA THR A 218 -4.88 -36.95 13.35
C THR A 218 -4.80 -36.00 14.55
N GLN A 219 -3.59 -35.61 14.88
CA GLN A 219 -3.30 -34.65 15.95
C GLN A 219 -2.51 -33.47 15.39
N TYR A 220 -2.65 -32.29 16.00
CA TYR A 220 -1.81 -31.15 15.64
C TYR A 220 -0.37 -31.37 16.11
N VAL A 221 0.60 -30.97 15.30
CA VAL A 221 2.06 -31.11 15.55
C VAL A 221 2.60 -30.15 16.64
N SER A 222 1.73 -29.38 17.33
CA SER A 222 2.10 -28.32 18.28
C SER A 222 3.26 -28.68 19.24
N THR A 223 4.23 -27.75 19.36
CA THR A 223 5.44 -27.86 20.20
C THR A 223 5.18 -27.66 21.70
N THR A 224 3.98 -27.24 22.11
CA THR A 224 3.59 -27.03 23.51
C THR A 224 2.62 -28.11 23.97
N ASN A 225 3.16 -29.25 24.44
CA ASN A 225 2.47 -30.34 25.14
C ASN A 225 1.14 -30.83 24.51
N GLY A 226 1.08 -30.94 23.18
CA GLY A 226 -0.18 -31.16 22.45
C GLY A 226 -0.39 -32.55 21.83
N PHE A 227 0.68 -33.29 21.54
CA PHE A 227 0.64 -34.59 20.86
C PHE A 227 0.60 -35.72 21.90
N GLU A 228 -0.54 -36.39 22.01
CA GLU A 228 -0.70 -37.54 22.90
C GLU A 228 -0.13 -38.79 22.24
N ASP A 229 0.53 -39.64 23.04
CA ASP A 229 0.97 -40.94 22.57
C ASP A 229 -0.25 -41.78 22.14
N ASN A 230 -0.23 -42.24 20.89
CA ASN A 230 -1.40 -42.78 20.20
C ASN A 230 -1.14 -44.17 19.58
N VAL A 231 -0.12 -44.89 20.03
CA VAL A 231 0.21 -46.24 19.53
C VAL A 231 -1.01 -47.16 19.56
N ASP A 232 -1.71 -47.25 20.70
CA ASP A 232 -2.90 -48.10 20.83
C ASP A 232 -4.04 -47.70 19.87
N LEU A 233 -4.17 -46.40 19.59
CA LEU A 233 -5.19 -45.88 18.66
C LEU A 233 -4.85 -46.22 17.22
N LEU A 234 -3.57 -46.15 16.87
CA LEU A 234 -3.06 -46.52 15.56
C LEU A 234 -3.12 -48.04 15.34
N ASP A 235 -2.88 -48.84 16.38
CA ASP A 235 -3.08 -50.29 16.35
C ASP A 235 -4.56 -50.65 16.20
N ALA A 236 -5.45 -49.92 16.88
CA ALA A 236 -6.89 -50.06 16.67
C ALA A 236 -7.28 -49.67 15.23
N PHE A 237 -6.64 -48.64 14.65
CA PHE A 237 -6.83 -48.26 13.25
C PHE A 237 -6.46 -49.39 12.30
N ASP A 238 -5.32 -50.06 12.51
CA ASP A 238 -4.91 -51.20 11.69
C ASP A 238 -5.84 -52.41 11.83
N ASN A 239 -6.22 -52.74 13.06
CA ASN A 239 -6.93 -53.98 13.34
C ASN A 239 -8.44 -53.86 13.14
N ARG A 240 -9.01 -52.66 13.26
CA ARG A 240 -10.46 -52.40 13.31
C ARG A 240 -10.91 -51.31 12.32
N LEU A 241 -10.22 -51.17 11.20
CA LEU A 241 -10.53 -50.15 10.19
C LEU A 241 -12.00 -50.18 9.73
N ASP A 242 -12.56 -51.37 9.49
CA ASP A 242 -13.95 -51.49 9.03
C ASP A 242 -14.94 -51.03 10.12
N ASP A 243 -14.67 -51.33 11.39
CA ASP A 243 -15.46 -50.84 12.53
C ASP A 243 -15.40 -49.31 12.61
N ILE A 244 -14.21 -48.71 12.42
CA ILE A 244 -14.01 -47.25 12.43
C ILE A 244 -14.85 -46.59 11.33
N LEU A 245 -14.77 -47.12 10.11
CA LEU A 245 -15.54 -46.61 8.97
C LEU A 245 -17.05 -46.80 9.16
N ALA A 246 -17.49 -47.82 9.90
CA ALA A 246 -18.90 -48.06 10.22
C ALA A 246 -19.41 -47.32 11.47
N ASN A 247 -18.53 -46.81 12.34
CA ASN A 247 -18.91 -46.28 13.66
C ASN A 247 -19.77 -45.00 13.59
N PRO A 248 -21.01 -44.98 14.12
CA PRO A 248 -21.88 -43.80 14.08
C PRO A 248 -21.48 -42.69 15.05
N ILE A 249 -20.86 -43.04 16.20
CA ILE A 249 -20.36 -42.06 17.17
C ILE A 249 -19.25 -41.21 16.56
N TYR A 250 -18.37 -41.83 15.77
CA TYR A 250 -17.32 -41.10 15.06
C TYR A 250 -17.89 -40.13 14.02
N ALA A 251 -18.99 -40.48 13.36
CA ALA A 251 -19.69 -39.55 12.47
C ALA A 251 -20.26 -38.35 13.24
N LEU A 252 -20.90 -38.61 14.39
CA LEU A 252 -21.41 -37.58 15.30
C LEU A 252 -20.29 -36.66 15.79
N LEU A 253 -19.22 -37.19 16.36
CA LEU A 253 -18.09 -36.42 16.89
C LEU A 253 -17.41 -35.56 15.82
N ARG A 254 -17.30 -36.08 14.58
CA ARG A 254 -16.70 -35.33 13.47
C ARG A 254 -17.49 -34.08 13.11
N SER A 255 -18.82 -34.14 13.18
CA SER A 255 -19.70 -32.99 12.89
C SER A 255 -19.48 -31.80 13.84
N PHE A 256 -18.85 -32.04 15.00
CA PHE A 256 -18.60 -31.02 16.03
C PHE A 256 -17.13 -30.54 16.13
N ARG A 257 -16.18 -31.08 15.35
CA ARG A 257 -14.80 -30.56 15.27
C ARG A 257 -14.79 -29.18 14.56
N PRO A 258 -13.93 -28.23 14.97
CA PRO A 258 -12.77 -28.38 15.87
C PRO A 258 -13.08 -28.23 17.37
N ALA A 259 -14.33 -27.99 17.77
CA ALA A 259 -14.66 -27.58 19.14
C ALA A 259 -14.47 -28.67 20.23
N LEU A 260 -14.37 -29.95 19.84
CA LEU A 260 -14.20 -31.08 20.77
C LEU A 260 -12.84 -31.76 20.53
N LYS A 261 -11.91 -31.61 21.48
CA LYS A 261 -10.63 -32.34 21.50
C LYS A 261 -10.79 -33.58 22.39
N LEU A 262 -10.81 -34.77 21.78
CA LEU A 262 -10.86 -36.04 22.51
C LEU A 262 -9.44 -36.52 22.83
N ALA A 263 -9.26 -37.04 24.04
CA ALA A 263 -8.04 -37.77 24.40
C ALA A 263 -8.03 -39.16 23.73
N VAL A 264 -6.84 -39.76 23.58
CA VAL A 264 -6.64 -41.08 22.96
C VAL A 264 -7.54 -42.16 23.56
N ARG A 265 -7.61 -42.22 24.90
CA ARG A 265 -8.50 -43.14 25.63
C ARG A 265 -9.97 -42.98 25.26
N GLN A 266 -10.43 -41.75 25.05
CA GLN A 266 -11.83 -41.46 24.74
C GLN A 266 -12.18 -41.93 23.33
N MET A 267 -11.25 -41.76 22.38
CA MET A 267 -11.41 -42.26 21.02
C MET A 267 -11.50 -43.78 21.00
N LEU A 268 -10.63 -44.48 21.74
CA LEU A 268 -10.69 -45.94 21.90
C LEU A 268 -12.00 -46.41 22.57
N ASN A 269 -12.43 -45.75 23.64
CA ASN A 269 -13.70 -46.06 24.29
C ASN A 269 -14.89 -45.90 23.34
N CYS A 270 -14.87 -44.91 22.45
CA CYS A 270 -15.93 -44.73 21.44
C CYS A 270 -15.97 -45.85 20.38
N LEU A 271 -14.90 -46.64 20.22
CA LEU A 271 -14.89 -47.84 19.35
C LEU A 271 -15.45 -49.09 20.04
N ASP A 272 -15.53 -49.09 21.36
CA ASP A 272 -16.22 -50.13 22.11
C ASP A 272 -17.69 -49.71 22.33
N PRO A 273 -18.67 -50.36 21.67
CA PRO A 273 -20.08 -50.07 21.88
C PRO A 273 -20.53 -50.31 23.33
N ASN A 274 -19.78 -51.10 24.10
CA ASN A 274 -20.08 -51.38 25.50
C ASN A 274 -19.45 -50.38 26.45
N SER A 275 -18.58 -49.46 26.01
CA SER A 275 -17.97 -48.50 26.93
C SER A 275 -19.02 -47.54 27.50
N PRO A 276 -18.86 -47.06 28.74
CA PRO A 276 -19.77 -46.06 29.33
C PRO A 276 -19.88 -44.79 28.48
N LEU A 277 -18.75 -44.31 27.94
CA LEU A 277 -18.71 -43.12 27.09
C LEU A 277 -19.51 -43.31 25.79
N SER A 278 -19.35 -44.47 25.15
CA SER A 278 -20.05 -44.81 23.91
C SER A 278 -21.57 -44.85 24.10
N ARG A 279 -22.04 -45.44 25.20
CA ARG A 279 -23.46 -45.45 25.56
C ARG A 279 -24.03 -44.05 25.86
N LEU A 280 -23.25 -43.19 26.51
CA LEU A 280 -23.65 -41.82 26.81
C LEU A 280 -23.77 -40.99 25.53
N ILE A 281 -22.77 -41.02 24.66
CA ILE A 281 -22.77 -40.25 23.41
C ILE A 281 -23.88 -40.73 22.46
N SER A 282 -24.15 -42.04 22.41
CA SER A 282 -25.17 -42.62 21.52
C SER A 282 -26.61 -42.17 21.83
N GLN A 283 -26.86 -41.53 22.98
CA GLN A 283 -28.17 -41.01 23.36
C GLN A 283 -28.51 -39.68 22.66
N TYR A 284 -27.56 -39.04 21.96
CA TYR A 284 -27.71 -37.73 21.34
C TYR A 284 -27.70 -37.83 19.80
N PRO A 285 -28.88 -37.81 19.14
CA PRO A 285 -28.97 -37.96 17.68
C PRO A 285 -28.47 -36.71 16.93
N LEU A 286 -27.99 -36.91 15.69
CA LEU A 286 -27.66 -35.84 14.74
C LEU A 286 -28.94 -35.11 14.29
N GLN A 287 -29.12 -33.83 14.67
CA GLN A 287 -30.11 -32.92 14.06
C GLN A 287 -29.42 -31.63 13.59
N GLU A 288 -29.97 -30.99 12.55
CA GLU A 288 -29.32 -29.92 11.76
C GLU A 288 -29.12 -28.57 12.47
N ASP A 289 -29.62 -28.37 13.71
CA ASP A 289 -29.42 -27.11 14.45
C ASP A 289 -29.31 -27.32 15.97
N ASP A 290 -28.24 -27.99 16.40
CA ASP A 290 -28.17 -28.52 17.77
C ASP A 290 -27.04 -27.93 18.60
N TYR A 291 -27.08 -26.60 18.76
CA TYR A 291 -26.22 -25.90 19.71
C TYR A 291 -26.31 -26.49 21.13
N THR A 292 -27.50 -26.95 21.52
CA THR A 292 -27.77 -27.62 22.80
C THR A 292 -27.10 -28.99 22.88
N ASN A 293 -27.23 -29.86 21.87
CA ASN A 293 -26.54 -31.14 21.88
C ASN A 293 -25.02 -31.00 21.75
N LYS A 294 -24.52 -29.98 21.03
CA LYS A 294 -23.08 -29.67 21.01
C LYS A 294 -22.54 -29.34 22.40
N ARG A 295 -23.28 -28.53 23.17
CA ARG A 295 -22.94 -28.20 24.57
C ARG A 295 -22.97 -29.44 25.46
N ARG A 296 -24.02 -30.26 25.36
CA ARG A 296 -24.15 -31.53 26.09
C ARG A 296 -23.01 -32.50 25.83
N LEU A 297 -22.66 -32.70 24.56
CA LEU A 297 -21.51 -33.54 24.18
C LEU A 297 -20.20 -32.97 24.72
N GLY A 298 -20.04 -31.65 24.75
CA GLY A 298 -18.93 -30.98 25.42
C GLY A 298 -18.85 -31.31 26.91
N THR A 299 -19.97 -31.23 27.65
CA THR A 299 -20.05 -31.64 29.07
C THR A 299 -19.66 -33.11 29.23
N ILE A 300 -20.17 -34.00 28.37
CA ILE A 300 -19.90 -35.44 28.45
C ILE A 300 -18.43 -35.76 28.25
N ILE A 301 -17.82 -35.19 27.20
CA ILE A 301 -16.40 -35.40 26.90
C ILE A 301 -15.53 -34.81 28.01
N PHE A 302 -15.88 -33.65 28.57
CA PHE A 302 -15.17 -33.05 29.68
C PHE A 302 -15.23 -33.92 30.95
N LEU A 303 -16.42 -34.35 31.36
CA LEU A 303 -16.60 -35.20 32.55
C LEU A 303 -15.89 -36.55 32.38
N ASP A 304 -15.97 -37.16 31.19
CA ASP A 304 -15.30 -38.43 30.92
C ASP A 304 -13.77 -38.30 30.98
N LYS A 305 -13.21 -37.20 30.43
CA LYS A 305 -11.78 -36.94 30.46
C LYS A 305 -11.22 -36.97 31.88
N TRP A 306 -12.01 -36.51 32.85
CA TRP A 306 -11.64 -36.46 34.27
C TRP A 306 -12.26 -37.56 35.14
N ASN A 307 -12.86 -38.61 34.54
CA ASN A 307 -13.52 -39.73 35.23
C ASN A 307 -14.72 -39.32 36.13
N LEU A 308 -15.41 -38.23 35.79
CA LEU A 308 -16.55 -37.69 36.52
C LEU A 308 -17.91 -38.06 35.91
N ASN A 309 -17.98 -39.12 35.11
CA ASN A 309 -19.22 -39.56 34.45
C ASN A 309 -20.37 -39.92 35.40
N HIS A 310 -20.08 -40.23 36.67
CA HIS A 310 -21.12 -40.44 37.68
C HIS A 310 -21.92 -39.16 37.98
N ARG A 311 -21.41 -37.97 37.62
CA ARG A 311 -22.07 -36.68 37.82
C ARG A 311 -23.06 -36.32 36.70
N GLN A 312 -23.16 -37.11 35.63
CA GLN A 312 -24.04 -36.82 34.48
C GLN A 312 -25.51 -36.62 34.89
N GLU A 313 -26.01 -37.40 35.85
CA GLU A 313 -27.38 -37.30 36.35
C GLU A 313 -27.70 -35.93 36.96
N LEU A 314 -26.70 -35.23 37.50
CA LEU A 314 -26.88 -33.91 38.11
C LEU A 314 -27.21 -32.83 37.08
N PHE A 315 -26.69 -32.98 35.86
CA PHE A 315 -26.91 -32.04 34.76
C PHE A 315 -28.15 -32.41 33.94
N ALA A 316 -28.44 -33.72 33.83
CA ALA A 316 -29.65 -34.20 33.16
C ALA A 316 -30.95 -33.74 33.86
N ALA A 317 -30.90 -33.46 35.17
CA ALA A 317 -32.05 -33.03 35.96
C ALA A 317 -32.30 -31.50 35.96
N ASP A 318 -31.33 -30.68 35.52
CA ASP A 318 -31.40 -29.22 35.58
C ASP A 318 -30.70 -28.57 34.37
N GLU A 319 -31.50 -28.19 33.37
CA GLU A 319 -31.03 -27.57 32.13
C GLU A 319 -30.32 -26.23 32.38
N LYS A 320 -30.73 -25.48 33.41
CA LYS A 320 -30.14 -24.18 33.72
C LYS A 320 -28.77 -24.34 34.37
N LEU A 321 -28.63 -25.35 35.22
CA LEU A 321 -27.34 -25.74 35.78
C LEU A 321 -26.34 -26.17 34.69
N GLU A 322 -26.82 -26.93 33.70
CA GLU A 322 -26.00 -27.32 32.54
C GLU A 322 -25.52 -26.10 31.73
N GLN A 323 -26.39 -25.12 31.47
CA GLN A 323 -26.02 -23.89 30.78
C GLN A 323 -24.99 -23.06 31.56
N ASN A 324 -25.13 -22.99 32.88
CA ASN A 324 -24.20 -22.29 33.75
C ASN A 324 -22.84 -22.99 33.81
N LEU A 325 -22.81 -24.33 33.87
CA LEU A 325 -21.55 -25.09 33.84
C LEU A 325 -20.78 -24.88 32.54
N GLN A 326 -21.46 -24.87 31.39
CA GLN A 326 -20.81 -24.61 30.10
C GLN A 326 -20.17 -23.21 30.05
N SER A 327 -20.82 -22.23 30.65
CA SER A 327 -20.27 -20.87 30.77
C SER A 327 -19.03 -20.84 31.67
N LEU A 328 -19.00 -21.68 32.72
CA LEU A 328 -17.83 -21.87 33.57
C LEU A 328 -16.69 -22.59 32.86
N LEU A 329 -16.96 -23.63 32.06
CA LEU A 329 -15.95 -24.40 31.33
C LEU A 329 -15.13 -23.56 30.34
N GLY A 330 -15.70 -22.46 29.83
CA GLY A 330 -14.99 -21.51 28.97
C GLY A 330 -14.23 -20.40 29.71
N ARG A 331 -14.37 -20.27 31.03
CA ARG A 331 -13.92 -19.09 31.80
C ARG A 331 -13.18 -19.38 33.10
N CYS A 332 -13.24 -20.61 33.61
CA CYS A 332 -12.53 -21.06 34.79
C CYS A 332 -11.46 -22.08 34.41
N GLU A 333 -10.43 -22.19 35.23
CA GLU A 333 -9.41 -23.23 35.07
C GLU A 333 -10.04 -24.62 35.20
N HIS A 334 -9.69 -25.51 34.27
CA HIS A 334 -10.28 -26.86 34.24
C HIS A 334 -10.01 -27.64 35.53
N GLU A 335 -8.83 -27.47 36.14
CA GLU A 335 -8.45 -28.17 37.37
C GLU A 335 -9.34 -27.77 38.56
N PHE A 336 -9.61 -26.46 38.73
CA PHE A 336 -10.51 -25.95 39.78
C PHE A 336 -11.94 -26.49 39.63
N LEU A 337 -12.46 -26.49 38.40
CA LEU A 337 -13.81 -27.02 38.15
C LEU A 337 -13.88 -28.53 38.40
N VAL A 338 -12.83 -29.27 38.04
CA VAL A 338 -12.75 -30.72 38.29
C VAL A 338 -12.77 -31.00 39.79
N ASP A 339 -11.99 -30.27 40.59
CA ASP A 339 -11.99 -30.38 42.05
C ASP A 339 -13.37 -30.04 42.66
N CYS A 340 -14.01 -28.98 42.17
CA CYS A 340 -15.37 -28.62 42.60
C CYS A 340 -16.40 -29.70 42.26
N LEU A 341 -16.30 -30.33 41.09
CA LEU A 341 -17.20 -31.40 40.65
C LEU A 341 -16.91 -32.75 41.33
N ALA A 342 -15.66 -32.98 41.74
CA ALA A 342 -15.28 -34.19 42.46
C ALA A 342 -15.77 -34.17 43.91
N ASN A 343 -15.78 -33.00 44.56
CA ASN A 343 -16.13 -32.84 45.97
C ASN A 343 -17.60 -32.43 46.17
N ASP A 344 -18.39 -33.25 46.88
CA ASP A 344 -19.83 -32.99 47.12
C ASP A 344 -20.11 -31.66 47.84
N LEU A 345 -19.25 -31.25 48.76
CA LEU A 345 -19.41 -30.00 49.50
C LEU A 345 -19.17 -28.80 48.59
N LYS A 346 -18.09 -28.83 47.80
CA LYS A 346 -17.76 -27.77 46.83
C LYS A 346 -18.82 -27.69 45.73
N TRP A 347 -19.27 -28.84 45.23
CA TRP A 347 -20.35 -28.93 44.26
C TRP A 347 -21.65 -28.31 44.78
N LYS A 348 -22.05 -28.60 46.03
CA LYS A 348 -23.22 -27.94 46.64
C LYS A 348 -23.06 -26.42 46.70
N GLY A 349 -21.85 -25.93 46.97
CA GLY A 349 -21.53 -24.50 46.92
C GLY A 349 -21.68 -23.92 45.50
N VAL A 350 -21.09 -24.56 44.49
CA VAL A 350 -21.21 -24.12 43.08
C VAL A 350 -22.67 -24.18 42.60
N GLN A 351 -23.40 -25.26 42.94
CA GLN A 351 -24.81 -25.39 42.64
C GLN A 351 -25.62 -24.29 43.31
N PHE A 352 -25.33 -23.96 44.57
CA PHE A 352 -25.97 -22.87 45.28
C PHE A 352 -25.75 -21.55 44.55
N LEU A 353 -24.50 -21.21 44.22
CA LEU A 353 -24.11 -19.97 43.52
C LEU A 353 -24.71 -19.82 42.11
N THR A 354 -25.04 -20.93 41.47
CA THR A 354 -25.60 -20.97 40.10
C THR A 354 -27.14 -20.97 40.06
N LYS A 355 -27.84 -20.90 41.21
CA LYS A 355 -29.33 -20.89 41.25
C LYS A 355 -29.98 -19.64 40.64
N ILE A 356 -29.31 -18.49 40.65
CA ILE A 356 -29.87 -17.22 40.15
C ILE A 356 -30.06 -17.20 38.62
N SER A 357 -31.16 -16.61 38.16
CA SER A 357 -31.48 -16.39 36.72
C SER A 357 -31.09 -15.01 36.20
N ALA A 358 -30.76 -14.06 37.08
CA ALA A 358 -30.50 -12.67 36.71
C ALA A 358 -28.99 -12.44 36.53
N GLY A 359 -28.53 -12.48 35.28
CA GLY A 359 -27.18 -12.04 34.89
C GLY A 359 -26.04 -13.03 35.16
N ASN A 360 -24.82 -12.57 34.87
CA ASN A 360 -23.57 -13.34 34.94
C ASN A 360 -22.88 -13.32 36.31
N GLN A 361 -23.52 -12.78 37.36
CA GLN A 361 -22.93 -12.61 38.69
C GLN A 361 -22.46 -13.94 39.34
N HIS A 362 -23.08 -15.06 38.96
CA HIS A 362 -22.66 -16.39 39.40
C HIS A 362 -21.24 -16.75 38.91
N LEU A 363 -20.81 -16.26 37.74
CA LEU A 363 -19.46 -16.47 37.22
C LEU A 363 -18.44 -15.76 38.12
N ASP A 364 -18.75 -14.51 38.51
CA ASP A 364 -17.86 -13.70 39.34
C ASP A 364 -17.69 -14.31 40.73
N PHE A 365 -18.75 -14.87 41.31
CA PHE A 365 -18.69 -15.56 42.61
C PHE A 365 -17.88 -16.87 42.53
N VAL A 366 -18.07 -17.66 41.47
CA VAL A 366 -17.34 -18.93 41.30
C VAL A 366 -15.86 -18.69 40.98
N GLN A 367 -15.53 -17.63 40.24
CA GLN A 367 -14.15 -17.23 40.00
C GLN A 367 -13.46 -16.71 41.27
N GLN A 368 -14.14 -15.92 42.12
CA GLN A 368 -13.57 -15.50 43.41
C GLN A 368 -13.21 -16.68 44.30
N LEU A 369 -13.92 -17.80 44.19
CA LEU A 369 -13.64 -19.03 44.93
C LEU A 369 -12.42 -19.81 44.43
N SER A 370 -11.97 -19.62 43.18
CA SER A 370 -10.77 -20.32 42.70
C SER A 370 -9.49 -19.88 43.42
N GLY A 371 -9.52 -18.73 44.11
CA GLY A 371 -8.43 -18.23 44.95
C GLY A 371 -8.60 -18.49 46.45
N ILE A 372 -9.67 -19.17 46.90
CA ILE A 372 -9.94 -19.35 48.33
C ILE A 372 -9.88 -20.84 48.72
N GLU A 373 -8.87 -21.21 49.51
CA GLU A 373 -8.65 -22.58 50.00
C GLU A 373 -9.43 -22.93 51.28
N GLU A 374 -10.16 -21.98 51.87
CA GLU A 374 -10.83 -22.17 53.16
C GLU A 374 -12.05 -23.12 53.06
N GLU A 375 -11.89 -24.35 53.58
CA GLU A 375 -12.97 -25.35 53.71
C GLU A 375 -14.19 -24.81 54.50
N ALA A 376 -13.96 -23.87 55.41
CA ALA A 376 -15.00 -23.21 56.20
C ALA A 376 -16.01 -22.42 55.35
N ILE A 377 -15.60 -21.84 54.21
CA ILE A 377 -16.51 -21.11 53.31
C ILE A 377 -17.42 -22.08 52.59
N TRP A 378 -16.86 -23.15 52.04
CA TRP A 378 -17.62 -24.21 51.37
C TRP A 378 -18.65 -24.84 52.32
N GLY A 379 -18.28 -25.05 53.59
CA GLY A 379 -19.20 -25.46 54.65
C GLY A 379 -20.36 -24.48 54.84
N LYS A 380 -20.10 -23.18 54.91
CA LYS A 380 -21.13 -22.14 55.07
C LYS A 380 -22.03 -22.02 53.83
N LEU A 381 -21.47 -22.08 52.62
CA LEU A 381 -22.23 -22.07 51.37
C LEU A 381 -23.16 -23.29 51.28
N ALA A 382 -22.70 -24.47 51.71
CA ALA A 382 -23.54 -25.67 51.76
C ALA A 382 -24.71 -25.52 52.75
N VAL A 383 -24.46 -24.95 53.94
CA VAL A 383 -25.55 -24.69 54.91
C VAL A 383 -26.54 -23.66 54.36
N LEU A 384 -26.07 -22.60 53.69
CA LEU A 384 -26.94 -21.65 53.00
C LEU A 384 -27.75 -22.35 51.90
N ALA A 385 -27.16 -23.30 51.17
CA ALA A 385 -27.83 -24.06 50.12
C ALA A 385 -29.02 -24.88 50.60
N ASP A 386 -28.96 -25.36 51.86
CA ASP A 386 -30.00 -26.18 52.49
C ASP A 386 -31.14 -25.33 53.11
N LEU A 387 -31.01 -24.01 53.16
CA LEU A 387 -32.10 -23.11 53.56
C LEU A 387 -33.22 -23.09 52.50
N LYS A 388 -34.45 -22.87 52.95
CA LYS A 388 -35.63 -22.76 52.06
C LYS A 388 -35.70 -21.34 51.46
N TRP A 389 -34.98 -21.12 50.36
CA TRP A 389 -35.06 -19.90 49.56
C TRP A 389 -36.27 -19.93 48.62
N GLU A 390 -37.06 -18.86 48.63
CA GLU A 390 -38.16 -18.60 47.69
C GLU A 390 -37.67 -17.65 46.58
N PHE A 391 -37.15 -18.19 45.48
CA PHE A 391 -36.76 -17.36 44.33
C PHE A 391 -37.97 -17.00 43.45
N PRO A 392 -38.07 -15.76 42.93
CA PRO A 392 -37.07 -14.67 42.98
C PRO A 392 -37.16 -13.74 44.20
N LYS A 393 -38.13 -13.96 45.11
CA LYS A 393 -38.40 -13.09 46.25
C LYS A 393 -37.20 -12.90 47.17
N ASP A 394 -36.39 -13.95 47.36
CA ASP A 394 -35.20 -13.89 48.23
C ASP A 394 -33.90 -13.54 47.49
N ASN A 395 -33.96 -13.17 46.20
CA ASN A 395 -32.76 -12.85 45.41
C ASN A 395 -31.86 -11.81 46.10
N TYR A 396 -32.44 -10.76 46.68
CA TYR A 396 -31.68 -9.70 47.35
C TYR A 396 -30.87 -10.24 48.55
N HIS A 397 -31.53 -10.96 49.45
CA HIS A 397 -30.91 -11.54 50.64
C HIS A 397 -29.86 -12.60 50.26
N TYR A 398 -30.15 -13.38 49.22
CA TYR A 398 -29.21 -14.36 48.69
C TYR A 398 -27.94 -13.67 48.16
N LEU A 399 -28.08 -12.63 47.34
CA LEU A 399 -26.95 -11.94 46.70
C LEU A 399 -26.08 -11.26 47.75
N PHE A 400 -26.72 -10.57 48.70
CA PHE A 400 -26.05 -9.98 49.85
C PHE A 400 -25.30 -11.04 50.67
N ALA A 401 -25.95 -12.15 51.02
CA ALA A 401 -25.34 -13.19 51.85
C ALA A 401 -24.14 -13.86 51.16
N CYS A 402 -24.25 -14.15 49.86
CA CYS A 402 -23.15 -14.72 49.07
C CYS A 402 -21.97 -13.76 49.00
N LYS A 403 -22.21 -12.50 48.61
CA LYS A 403 -21.16 -11.50 48.46
C LYS A 403 -20.49 -11.17 49.80
N TYR A 404 -21.28 -11.00 50.86
CA TYR A 404 -20.76 -10.73 52.20
C TYR A 404 -19.89 -11.87 52.71
N LEU A 405 -20.32 -13.12 52.52
CA LEU A 405 -19.56 -14.30 52.92
C LEU A 405 -18.23 -14.42 52.18
N LEU A 406 -18.21 -14.13 50.87
CA LEU A 406 -16.99 -14.15 50.06
C LEU A 406 -16.00 -13.06 50.48
N ASN A 407 -16.49 -11.86 50.82
CA ASN A 407 -15.64 -10.75 51.27
C ASN A 407 -15.19 -10.89 52.73
N SER A 408 -15.98 -11.56 53.57
CA SER A 408 -15.71 -11.75 55.00
C SER A 408 -15.88 -13.22 55.42
N PRO A 409 -14.96 -14.10 54.97
CA PRO A 409 -14.99 -15.55 55.23
C PRO A 409 -15.11 -15.93 56.70
N THR A 410 -14.55 -15.12 57.59
CA THR A 410 -14.49 -15.37 59.04
C THR A 410 -15.82 -15.12 59.75
N THR A 411 -16.78 -14.45 59.10
CA THR A 411 -18.08 -14.13 59.72
C THR A 411 -18.87 -15.40 60.08
N SER A 412 -19.43 -15.43 61.29
CA SER A 412 -20.27 -16.55 61.74
C SER A 412 -21.58 -16.62 60.93
N LEU A 413 -22.11 -17.83 60.72
CA LEU A 413 -23.38 -18.00 60.01
C LEU A 413 -24.54 -17.28 60.73
N GLU A 414 -24.54 -17.28 62.08
CA GLU A 414 -25.53 -16.56 62.87
C GLU A 414 -25.48 -15.05 62.62
N THR A 415 -24.28 -14.48 62.53
CA THR A 415 -24.09 -13.06 62.20
C THR A 415 -24.56 -12.75 60.78
N LEU A 416 -24.22 -13.61 59.81
CA LEU A 416 -24.63 -13.45 58.41
C LEU A 416 -26.15 -13.45 58.26
N LEU A 417 -26.84 -14.38 58.92
CA LEU A 417 -28.31 -14.47 58.90
C LEU A 417 -28.95 -13.27 59.62
N LYS A 418 -28.41 -12.81 60.76
CA LYS A 418 -28.90 -11.60 61.45
C LYS A 418 -28.75 -10.33 60.60
N LEU A 419 -27.66 -10.22 59.85
CA LEU A 419 -27.46 -9.10 58.92
C LEU A 419 -28.50 -9.15 57.80
N ALA A 420 -28.72 -10.34 57.21
CA ALA A 420 -29.74 -10.55 56.19
C ALA A 420 -31.15 -10.18 56.71
N ASP A 421 -31.53 -10.66 57.91
CA ASP A 421 -32.83 -10.38 58.52
C ASP A 421 -33.07 -8.88 58.84
N THR A 422 -31.98 -8.10 58.98
CA THR A 422 -32.07 -6.66 59.24
C THR A 422 -32.41 -5.85 57.99
N LEU A 423 -32.25 -6.43 56.79
CA LEU A 423 -32.53 -5.80 55.49
C LEU A 423 -34.04 -5.64 55.25
N SER A 424 -34.62 -4.60 55.87
CA SER A 424 -36.04 -4.27 55.66
C SER A 424 -36.33 -3.83 54.22
N PRO A 425 -37.60 -3.90 53.75
CA PRO A 425 -37.96 -3.45 52.40
C PRO A 425 -37.50 -2.03 52.07
N GLY A 426 -37.51 -1.11 53.04
CA GLY A 426 -37.02 0.26 52.85
C GLY A 426 -35.51 0.36 52.60
N LEU A 427 -34.71 -0.58 53.13
CA LEU A 427 -33.28 -0.65 52.83
C LEU A 427 -33.04 -1.30 51.46
N GLN A 428 -33.82 -2.33 51.13
CA GLN A 428 -33.76 -2.99 49.81
C GLN A 428 -34.15 -2.05 48.66
N GLU A 429 -35.00 -1.06 48.94
CA GLU A 429 -35.35 0.01 47.98
C GLU A 429 -34.17 0.93 47.67
N VAL A 430 -33.19 1.07 48.58
CA VAL A 430 -32.17 2.14 48.59
C VAL A 430 -30.76 1.61 48.32
N PHE A 431 -30.47 0.38 48.73
CA PHE A 431 -29.16 -0.24 48.59
C PHE A 431 -29.17 -1.34 47.54
N GLU A 432 -28.07 -1.49 46.81
CA GLU A 432 -27.81 -2.68 46.00
C GLU A 432 -27.18 -3.76 46.90
N PRO A 433 -27.60 -5.04 46.82
CA PRO A 433 -27.19 -6.07 47.77
C PRO A 433 -25.69 -6.36 47.79
N THR A 434 -25.01 -6.38 46.64
CA THR A 434 -23.56 -6.62 46.55
C THR A 434 -22.75 -5.40 46.99
N ASP A 435 -23.12 -4.19 46.58
CA ASP A 435 -22.47 -2.93 46.99
C ASP A 435 -22.59 -2.70 48.50
N LEU A 436 -23.74 -3.05 49.07
CA LEU A 436 -23.96 -2.97 50.51
C LEU A 436 -23.09 -3.99 51.25
N ALA A 437 -22.99 -5.22 50.73
CA ALA A 437 -22.09 -6.22 51.30
C ALA A 437 -20.64 -5.73 51.29
N ASP A 438 -20.14 -5.24 50.15
CA ASP A 438 -18.79 -4.66 50.00
C ASP A 438 -18.54 -3.55 51.04
N HIS A 439 -19.49 -2.62 51.17
CA HIS A 439 -19.38 -1.51 52.09
C HIS A 439 -19.33 -1.93 53.57
N LEU A 440 -20.09 -2.95 53.95
CA LEU A 440 -20.11 -3.45 55.33
C LEU A 440 -18.88 -4.31 55.67
N THR A 441 -18.23 -4.90 54.66
CA THR A 441 -16.99 -5.68 54.82
C THR A 441 -15.72 -4.85 54.66
N SER A 442 -15.84 -3.54 54.41
CA SER A 442 -14.69 -2.65 54.26
C SER A 442 -13.92 -2.47 55.59
N PRO A 443 -12.57 -2.52 55.58
CA PRO A 443 -11.73 -2.48 56.80
C PRO A 443 -11.87 -1.19 57.63
N VAL A 444 -12.55 -0.16 57.12
CA VAL A 444 -12.79 1.12 57.81
C VAL A 444 -13.92 1.00 58.85
N LYS A 445 -14.73 -0.06 58.83
CA LYS A 445 -15.90 -0.24 59.71
C LYS A 445 -15.73 -1.45 60.64
N ASP A 446 -15.05 -1.26 61.77
CA ASP A 446 -14.85 -2.27 62.80
C ASP A 446 -16.20 -2.72 63.43
N ASP A 447 -16.48 -4.04 63.43
CA ASP A 447 -17.58 -4.81 64.08
C ASP A 447 -19.02 -4.21 64.12
N GLY A 448 -19.29 -3.17 63.33
CA GLY A 448 -20.48 -2.32 63.44
C GLY A 448 -21.55 -2.55 62.38
N GLY A 449 -21.41 -3.53 61.48
CA GLY A 449 -22.30 -3.70 60.33
C GLY A 449 -23.79 -3.80 60.70
N LEU A 450 -24.10 -4.52 61.79
CA LEU A 450 -25.46 -4.61 62.32
C LEU A 450 -25.96 -3.27 62.86
N ARG A 451 -25.11 -2.51 63.57
CA ARG A 451 -25.46 -1.18 64.08
C ARG A 451 -25.71 -0.19 62.94
N TYR A 452 -24.88 -0.25 61.90
CA TYR A 452 -25.06 0.56 60.69
C TYR A 452 -26.41 0.26 60.02
N LEU A 453 -26.74 -1.03 59.80
CA LEU A 453 -28.03 -1.40 59.21
C LEU A 453 -29.22 -1.00 60.09
N GLN A 454 -29.09 -1.09 61.41
CA GLN A 454 -30.12 -0.63 62.34
C GLN A 454 -30.30 0.90 62.29
N GLN A 455 -29.21 1.66 62.22
CA GLN A 455 -29.25 3.11 62.08
C GLN A 455 -29.84 3.52 60.73
N ALA A 456 -29.36 2.93 59.63
CA ALA A 456 -29.90 3.17 58.29
C ALA A 456 -31.41 2.84 58.23
N LYS A 457 -31.83 1.74 58.84
CA LYS A 457 -33.26 1.37 58.92
C LYS A 457 -34.09 2.43 59.62
N ARG A 458 -33.55 3.03 60.69
CA ARG A 458 -34.21 4.15 61.40
C ARG A 458 -34.26 5.40 60.51
N ASP A 459 -33.14 5.81 59.93
CA ASP A 459 -33.05 7.07 59.19
C ASP A 459 -33.88 7.04 57.91
N PHE A 460 -33.83 5.94 57.16
CA PHE A 460 -34.65 5.79 55.95
C PHE A 460 -36.15 5.64 56.24
N SER A 461 -36.54 5.30 57.47
CA SER A 461 -37.95 5.36 57.88
C SER A 461 -38.49 6.80 57.93
N GLU A 462 -37.62 7.80 58.15
CA GLU A 462 -37.98 9.22 58.11
C GLU A 462 -37.71 9.86 56.74
N ILE A 463 -36.61 9.50 56.07
CA ILE A 463 -36.19 10.08 54.80
C ILE A 463 -37.15 9.67 53.66
N LEU A 464 -37.43 8.37 53.49
CA LEU A 464 -38.18 7.86 52.33
C LEU A 464 -39.60 8.44 52.20
N PRO A 465 -40.39 8.62 53.26
CA PRO A 465 -41.71 9.24 53.15
C PRO A 465 -41.69 10.64 52.52
N LYS A 466 -40.63 11.45 52.74
CA LYS A 466 -40.50 12.80 52.18
C LYS A 466 -40.35 12.74 50.65
N TYR A 467 -39.46 11.87 50.15
CA TYR A 467 -39.27 11.62 48.71
C TYR A 467 -40.49 10.98 48.06
N LYS A 468 -41.13 9.99 48.72
CA LYS A 468 -42.37 9.37 48.24
C LYS A 468 -43.51 10.40 48.12
N LYS A 469 -43.60 11.34 49.07
CA LYS A 469 -44.57 12.45 49.01
C LYS A 469 -44.30 13.40 47.85
N ALA A 470 -43.03 13.79 47.61
CA ALA A 470 -42.66 14.64 46.49
C ALA A 470 -42.92 13.97 45.13
N ALA A 471 -42.59 12.69 44.98
CA ALA A 471 -42.90 11.89 43.80
C ALA A 471 -44.42 11.80 43.55
N ALA A 472 -45.21 11.53 44.60
CA ALA A 472 -46.66 11.49 44.54
C ALA A 472 -47.29 12.83 44.11
N TRP A 473 -46.77 13.97 44.59
CA TRP A 473 -47.24 15.31 44.19
C TRP A 473 -47.05 15.56 42.69
N ARG A 474 -46.01 15.00 42.08
CA ARG A 474 -45.73 15.12 40.64
C ARG A 474 -46.40 14.03 39.80
N LYS A 475 -47.11 13.10 40.44
CA LYS A 475 -47.72 11.92 39.79
C LYS A 475 -46.70 11.04 39.05
N VAL A 476 -45.47 10.97 39.54
CA VAL A 476 -44.38 10.14 38.98
C VAL A 476 -43.95 9.13 40.06
N PRO A 477 -43.70 7.85 39.73
CA PRO A 477 -43.13 6.92 40.70
C PRO A 477 -41.73 7.36 41.14
N LEU A 478 -41.34 7.03 42.37
CA LEU A 478 -40.01 7.35 42.87
C LEU A 478 -38.96 6.55 42.09
N PRO A 479 -38.02 7.19 41.38
CA PRO A 479 -37.06 6.46 40.54
C PRO A 479 -36.08 5.61 41.37
N ALA A 480 -35.83 4.38 40.93
CA ALA A 480 -34.89 3.47 41.59
C ALA A 480 -33.45 4.01 41.62
N ASN A 481 -33.03 4.75 40.59
CA ASN A 481 -31.71 5.38 40.53
C ASN A 481 -31.55 6.54 41.53
N LEU A 482 -32.63 7.26 41.86
CA LEU A 482 -32.61 8.28 42.91
C LEU A 482 -32.48 7.61 44.29
N LEU A 483 -33.19 6.50 44.51
CA LEU A 483 -33.06 5.72 45.73
C LEU A 483 -31.64 5.17 45.91
N ALA A 484 -31.03 4.63 44.85
CA ALA A 484 -29.65 4.18 44.87
C ALA A 484 -28.66 5.31 45.23
N GLU A 485 -28.82 6.50 44.62
CA GLU A 485 -27.96 7.65 44.92
C GLU A 485 -28.13 8.17 46.36
N LEU A 486 -29.34 8.12 46.91
CA LEU A 486 -29.59 8.41 48.32
C LEU A 486 -28.82 7.45 49.23
N GLY A 487 -28.86 6.15 48.92
CA GLY A 487 -28.08 5.13 49.62
C GLY A 487 -26.58 5.41 49.54
N GLU A 488 -26.09 5.78 48.36
CA GLU A 488 -24.68 6.10 48.15
C GLU A 488 -24.22 7.32 48.96
N LYS A 489 -24.98 8.41 48.97
CA LYS A 489 -24.62 9.59 49.78
C LYS A 489 -24.68 9.29 51.28
N TYR A 490 -25.63 8.47 51.72
CA TYR A 490 -25.72 8.04 53.11
C TYR A 490 -24.52 7.15 53.51
N LYS A 491 -24.11 6.19 52.65
CA LYS A 491 -22.87 5.39 52.84
C LYS A 491 -21.64 6.27 53.01
N ASN A 492 -21.58 7.38 52.27
CA ASN A 492 -20.50 8.36 52.28
C ASN A 492 -20.62 9.42 53.40
N GLY A 493 -21.52 9.23 54.36
CA GLY A 493 -21.60 10.05 55.58
C GLY A 493 -22.46 11.31 55.46
N ALA A 494 -23.30 11.44 54.43
CA ALA A 494 -24.27 12.53 54.37
C ALA A 494 -25.22 12.46 55.57
N GLY A 495 -25.35 13.57 56.31
CA GLY A 495 -26.21 13.65 57.49
C GLY A 495 -27.69 13.48 57.15
N GLU A 496 -28.43 12.82 58.06
CA GLU A 496 -29.88 12.61 57.97
C GLU A 496 -30.63 13.92 57.66
N GLU A 497 -30.27 15.01 58.35
CA GLU A 497 -30.93 16.31 58.22
C GLU A 497 -30.81 16.86 56.79
N LEU A 498 -29.63 16.78 56.18
CA LEU A 498 -29.40 17.24 54.80
C LEU A 498 -30.23 16.41 53.81
N LEU A 499 -30.17 15.07 53.92
CA LEU A 499 -30.93 14.18 53.02
C LEU A 499 -32.43 14.38 53.17
N ALA A 500 -32.92 14.66 54.37
CA ALA A 500 -34.31 15.00 54.65
C ALA A 500 -34.72 16.35 54.07
N GLN A 501 -33.88 17.39 54.16
CA GLN A 501 -34.14 18.72 53.60
C GLN A 501 -34.23 18.69 52.07
N LEU A 502 -33.52 17.78 51.40
CA LEU A 502 -33.56 17.57 49.96
C LEU A 502 -34.76 16.74 49.47
N GLY A 503 -35.68 16.37 50.38
CA GLY A 503 -36.86 15.54 50.10
C GLY A 503 -37.88 16.10 49.09
N PHE A 504 -37.66 17.30 48.55
CA PHE A 504 -38.43 17.87 47.44
C PHE A 504 -37.95 17.40 46.06
N CYS A 505 -36.78 16.76 45.96
CA CYS A 505 -36.24 16.24 44.70
C CYS A 505 -37.04 15.02 44.23
N SER A 506 -37.34 14.94 42.93
CA SER A 506 -38.07 13.80 42.36
C SER A 506 -37.29 13.06 41.27
N SER A 507 -36.04 13.43 41.03
CA SER A 507 -35.13 12.82 40.07
C SER A 507 -33.71 12.82 40.64
N VAL A 508 -32.86 11.92 40.15
CA VAL A 508 -31.46 11.82 40.61
C VAL A 508 -30.67 13.07 40.25
N GLU A 509 -30.96 13.69 39.10
CA GLU A 509 -30.31 14.91 38.61
C GLU A 509 -30.63 16.09 39.52
N GLN A 510 -31.89 16.23 39.95
CA GLN A 510 -32.28 17.25 40.91
C GLN A 510 -31.59 17.07 42.25
N PHE A 511 -31.54 15.83 42.74
CA PHE A 511 -30.88 15.51 44.01
C PHE A 511 -29.39 15.83 43.95
N LYS A 512 -28.68 15.43 42.88
CA LYS A 512 -27.26 15.78 42.68
C LYS A 512 -27.03 17.28 42.68
N ALA A 513 -27.83 18.02 41.91
CA ALA A 513 -27.73 19.48 41.83
C ALA A 513 -27.98 20.15 43.18
N ALA A 514 -29.04 19.74 43.88
CA ALA A 514 -29.40 20.30 45.17
C ALA A 514 -28.36 19.98 46.26
N TYR A 515 -27.83 18.76 46.26
CA TYR A 515 -26.77 18.34 47.17
C TYR A 515 -25.50 19.16 46.99
N SER A 516 -25.03 19.34 45.76
CA SER A 516 -23.84 20.15 45.45
C SER A 516 -24.00 21.63 45.80
N LEU A 517 -25.20 22.20 45.60
CA LEU A 517 -25.48 23.58 45.99
C LEU A 517 -25.60 23.74 47.51
N ALA A 518 -26.18 22.77 48.21
CA ALA A 518 -26.29 22.79 49.67
C ALA A 518 -24.90 22.73 50.33
N ASP A 519 -24.01 21.91 49.79
CA ASP A 519 -22.63 21.75 50.28
C ASP A 519 -21.83 23.07 50.25
N ILE A 520 -22.08 23.92 49.24
CA ILE A 520 -21.45 25.26 49.12
C ILE A 520 -22.26 26.39 49.77
N GLY A 521 -23.29 26.07 50.56
CA GLY A 521 -24.02 27.01 51.41
C GLY A 521 -25.19 27.76 50.76
N PHE A 522 -25.86 27.19 49.74
CA PHE A 522 -27.14 27.73 49.26
C PHE A 522 -28.25 27.45 50.27
N SER A 523 -29.09 28.45 50.54
CA SER A 523 -30.25 28.31 51.42
C SER A 523 -31.35 27.45 50.78
N LEU A 524 -32.22 26.87 51.61
CA LEU A 524 -33.32 26.00 51.15
C LEU A 524 -34.21 26.68 50.08
N ILE A 525 -34.43 27.98 50.18
CA ILE A 525 -35.25 28.76 49.22
C ILE A 525 -34.53 28.87 47.87
N GLU A 526 -33.22 29.12 47.88
CA GLU A 526 -32.42 29.20 46.66
C GLU A 526 -32.32 27.83 45.97
N LEU A 527 -32.15 26.75 46.75
CA LEU A 527 -32.15 25.38 46.23
C LEU A 527 -33.45 25.05 45.52
N GLN A 528 -34.60 25.36 46.13
CA GLN A 528 -35.91 25.15 45.50
C GLN A 528 -36.09 26.00 44.24
N GLY A 529 -35.62 27.25 44.22
CA GLY A 529 -35.70 28.10 43.03
C GLY A 529 -34.89 27.56 41.84
N LEU A 530 -33.69 27.06 42.09
CA LEU A 530 -32.76 26.62 41.03
C LEU A 530 -33.03 25.19 40.55
N VAL A 531 -33.37 24.27 41.47
CA VAL A 531 -33.49 22.83 41.18
C VAL A 531 -34.86 22.47 40.60
N MET A 532 -35.84 23.38 40.69
CA MET A 532 -37.15 23.21 40.06
C MET A 532 -37.16 23.53 38.56
N ASP A 533 -36.16 24.26 38.06
CA ASP A 533 -35.96 24.52 36.63
C ASP A 533 -35.07 23.42 36.01
N PRO A 534 -35.61 22.55 35.13
CA PRO A 534 -34.84 21.44 34.53
C PRO A 534 -33.60 21.90 33.75
N ASP A 535 -33.63 23.10 33.16
CA ASP A 535 -32.50 23.63 32.40
C ASP A 535 -31.35 24.00 33.34
N LEU A 536 -31.68 24.58 34.49
CA LEU A 536 -30.68 24.92 35.51
C LEU A 536 -30.14 23.68 36.21
N VAL A 537 -30.98 22.67 36.48
CA VAL A 537 -30.52 21.37 37.01
C VAL A 537 -29.44 20.76 36.11
N PHE A 538 -29.65 20.78 34.80
CA PHE A 538 -28.65 20.30 33.84
C PHE A 538 -27.35 21.11 33.95
N ILE A 539 -27.45 22.44 34.00
CA ILE A 539 -26.28 23.34 34.05
C ILE A 539 -25.52 23.18 35.36
N ILE A 540 -26.20 23.10 36.51
CA ILE A 540 -25.58 22.88 37.83
C ILE A 540 -24.78 21.58 37.83
N ASN A 541 -25.39 20.49 37.38
CA ASN A 541 -24.72 19.20 37.32
C ASN A 541 -23.52 19.24 36.35
N SER A 542 -23.63 19.98 35.25
CA SER A 542 -22.54 20.14 34.28
C SER A 542 -21.40 21.01 34.83
N LEU A 543 -21.71 22.11 35.51
CA LEU A 543 -20.70 22.94 36.19
C LEU A 543 -19.96 22.14 37.26
N ASN A 544 -20.70 21.39 38.08
CA ASN A 544 -20.11 20.55 39.11
C ASN A 544 -19.25 19.42 38.52
N LYS A 545 -19.71 18.78 37.44
CA LYS A 545 -18.94 17.77 36.67
C LYS A 545 -17.57 18.30 36.21
N TYR A 546 -17.47 19.58 35.91
CA TYR A 546 -16.24 20.22 35.40
C TYR A 546 -15.50 21.06 36.46
N ASN A 547 -15.86 20.95 37.74
CA ASN A 547 -15.31 21.74 38.85
C ASN A 547 -15.35 23.26 38.60
N LEU A 548 -16.38 23.74 37.92
CA LEU A 548 -16.57 25.15 37.61
C LEU A 548 -17.34 25.83 38.75
N GLY A 549 -17.05 27.11 39.00
CA GLY A 549 -17.61 27.84 40.14
C GLY A 549 -19.14 27.97 40.11
N LEU A 550 -19.84 27.21 40.96
CA LEU A 550 -21.31 27.25 41.09
C LEU A 550 -21.84 28.62 41.59
N ASN A 551 -21.00 29.45 42.20
CA ASN A 551 -21.33 30.83 42.59
C ASN A 551 -21.77 31.71 41.42
N LEU A 552 -21.44 31.33 40.18
CA LEU A 552 -21.89 32.01 38.95
C LEU A 552 -23.42 32.07 38.84
N LEU A 553 -24.14 31.13 39.47
CA LEU A 553 -25.60 31.05 39.46
C LEU A 553 -26.29 32.14 40.30
N ARG A 554 -25.55 32.85 41.17
CA ARG A 554 -26.06 34.02 41.91
C ARG A 554 -26.21 35.26 41.01
N ASN A 555 -25.62 35.27 39.82
CA ASN A 555 -25.73 36.38 38.88
C ASN A 555 -26.86 36.15 37.87
N GLY A 556 -27.98 36.87 38.07
CA GLY A 556 -29.17 36.76 37.21
C GLY A 556 -28.92 36.99 35.71
N SER A 557 -27.95 37.84 35.34
CA SER A 557 -27.61 38.09 33.93
C SER A 557 -26.98 36.89 33.22
N LYS A 558 -26.32 35.98 33.96
CA LYS A 558 -25.69 34.77 33.41
C LYS A 558 -26.67 33.63 33.20
N LEU A 559 -27.81 33.65 33.90
CA LEU A 559 -28.84 32.60 33.79
C LEU A 559 -29.44 32.53 32.38
N ALA A 560 -29.58 33.66 31.68
CA ALA A 560 -30.07 33.69 30.30
C ALA A 560 -29.12 32.94 29.36
N VAL A 561 -27.81 33.18 29.47
CA VAL A 561 -26.80 32.54 28.62
C VAL A 561 -26.70 31.03 28.90
N PHE A 562 -26.84 30.60 30.15
CA PHE A 562 -26.87 29.17 30.48
C PHE A 562 -28.04 28.42 29.81
N LYS A 563 -29.21 29.08 29.67
CA LYS A 563 -30.35 28.51 28.94
C LYS A 563 -30.08 28.40 27.44
N GLU A 564 -29.38 29.38 26.85
CA GLU A 564 -28.94 29.30 25.45
C GLU A 564 -27.92 28.18 25.22
N ILE A 565 -26.93 28.04 26.10
CA ILE A 565 -25.95 26.93 26.06
C ILE A 565 -26.67 25.58 26.15
N ARG A 566 -27.68 25.44 27.02
CA ARG A 566 -28.47 24.20 27.15
C ARG A 566 -29.16 23.78 25.86
N ALA A 567 -29.58 24.75 25.03
CA ALA A 567 -30.28 24.52 23.78
C ALA A 567 -29.38 23.96 22.65
N ILE A 568 -28.05 23.96 22.85
CA ILE A 568 -27.11 23.31 21.94
C ILE A 568 -27.35 21.78 21.94
N LYS A 569 -27.54 21.23 20.73
CA LYS A 569 -27.84 19.80 20.52
C LYS A 569 -26.61 18.91 20.73
N ASP A 570 -25.45 19.32 20.24
CA ASP A 570 -24.21 18.57 20.40
C ASP A 570 -23.71 18.67 21.86
N SER A 571 -23.46 17.53 22.49
CA SER A 571 -23.09 17.50 23.91
C SER A 571 -21.68 18.03 24.15
N ASN A 572 -20.73 17.81 23.24
CA ASN A 572 -19.36 18.27 23.40
C ASN A 572 -19.30 19.78 23.15
N GLU A 573 -19.97 20.28 22.11
CA GLU A 573 -20.08 21.72 21.81
C GLU A 573 -20.71 22.47 22.99
N ARG A 574 -21.78 21.91 23.56
CA ARG A 574 -22.43 22.47 24.75
C ARG A 574 -21.49 22.54 25.94
N ASP A 575 -20.79 21.45 26.23
CA ASP A 575 -19.90 21.36 27.39
C ASP A 575 -18.68 22.27 27.23
N ALA A 576 -18.10 22.37 26.01
CA ALA A 576 -17.01 23.29 25.70
C ALA A 576 -17.45 24.75 25.82
N CYS A 577 -18.63 25.09 25.29
CA CYS A 577 -19.22 26.42 25.45
C CYS A 577 -19.45 26.76 26.93
N LEU A 578 -19.91 25.79 27.73
CA LEU A 578 -20.12 25.97 29.17
C LEU A 578 -18.80 26.26 29.89
N ILE A 579 -17.74 25.51 29.59
CA ILE A 579 -16.39 25.68 30.18
C ILE A 579 -15.85 27.09 29.85
N LEU A 580 -15.76 27.43 28.56
CA LEU A 580 -15.19 28.69 28.11
C LEU A 580 -16.00 29.91 28.58
N PHE A 581 -17.33 29.78 28.69
CA PHE A 581 -18.19 30.84 29.23
C PHE A 581 -18.04 30.99 30.76
N ALA A 582 -17.99 29.88 31.51
CA ALA A 582 -17.85 29.91 32.96
C ALA A 582 -16.52 30.53 33.40
N GLN A 583 -15.45 30.30 32.63
CA GLN A 583 -14.11 30.89 32.80
C GLN A 583 -13.99 32.33 32.26
N ARG A 584 -15.06 32.93 31.72
CA ARG A 584 -15.10 34.31 31.18
C ARG A 584 -14.19 34.55 29.95
N GLN A 585 -13.91 33.52 29.15
CA GLN A 585 -12.93 33.60 28.05
C GLN A 585 -13.53 34.05 26.70
N LEU A 586 -14.85 33.89 26.52
CA LEU A 586 -15.54 34.24 25.27
C LEU A 586 -16.31 35.55 25.38
N LYS A 587 -16.05 36.47 24.43
CA LYS A 587 -16.96 37.56 24.07
C LYS A 587 -18.13 37.03 23.24
N ALA A 588 -19.18 37.85 23.07
CA ALA A 588 -20.36 37.46 22.31
C ALA A 588 -20.04 37.03 20.87
N ASP A 589 -19.16 37.77 20.17
CA ASP A 589 -18.79 37.45 18.78
C ASP A 589 -17.89 36.20 18.69
N GLU A 590 -16.97 36.03 19.66
CA GLU A 590 -16.09 34.87 19.78
C GLU A 590 -16.87 33.58 20.05
N TYR A 591 -17.99 33.67 20.80
CA TYR A 591 -18.90 32.54 21.01
C TYR A 591 -19.47 32.01 19.70
N PHE A 592 -19.96 32.89 18.81
CA PHE A 592 -20.46 32.46 17.50
C PHE A 592 -19.34 31.89 16.61
N GLN A 593 -18.17 32.52 16.60
CA GLN A 593 -17.02 32.05 15.85
C GLN A 593 -16.58 30.65 16.30
N PHE A 594 -16.51 30.39 17.62
CA PHE A 594 -16.18 29.06 18.14
C PHE A 594 -17.19 28.00 17.71
N ARG A 595 -18.48 28.33 17.68
CA ARG A 595 -19.53 27.40 17.22
C ARG A 595 -19.39 27.06 15.73
N GLU A 596 -19.03 28.03 14.88
CA GLU A 596 -18.72 27.74 13.46
C GLU A 596 -17.43 26.91 13.31
N SER A 597 -16.40 27.16 14.13
CA SER A 597 -15.20 26.34 14.17
C SER A 597 -15.51 24.89 14.58
N CYS A 598 -16.39 24.66 15.55
CA CYS A 598 -16.83 23.31 15.94
C CYS A 598 -17.54 22.55 14.80
N LYS A 599 -18.24 23.25 13.90
CA LYS A 599 -18.84 22.63 12.70
C LYS A 599 -17.76 22.23 11.68
N THR A 600 -16.74 23.05 11.53
CA THR A 600 -15.61 22.80 10.62
C THR A 600 -14.71 21.68 11.17
N TYR A 601 -14.56 21.62 12.49
CA TYR A 601 -13.67 20.70 13.21
C TYR A 601 -14.45 19.92 14.29
N PRO A 602 -15.08 18.78 13.95
CA PRO A 602 -16.00 18.08 14.85
C PRO A 602 -15.40 17.60 16.17
N ARG A 603 -14.06 17.46 16.27
CA ARG A 603 -13.36 17.07 17.50
C ARG A 603 -12.96 18.25 18.39
N LEU A 604 -13.06 19.49 17.92
CA LEU A 604 -12.59 20.68 18.64
C LEU A 604 -13.27 20.80 20.01
N ALA A 605 -14.60 20.66 20.05
CA ALA A 605 -15.33 20.76 21.30
C ALA A 605 -14.97 19.66 22.31
N ALA A 606 -14.80 18.42 21.84
CA ALA A 606 -14.38 17.31 22.69
C ALA A 606 -12.97 17.55 23.26
N LEU A 607 -12.07 18.08 22.42
CA LEU A 607 -10.70 18.42 22.80
C LEU A 607 -10.66 19.51 23.87
N VAL A 608 -11.43 20.60 23.72
CA VAL A 608 -11.53 21.66 24.75
C VAL A 608 -11.97 21.08 26.09
N VAL A 609 -12.99 20.19 26.09
CA VAL A 609 -13.48 19.53 27.31
C VAL A 609 -12.41 18.61 27.92
N GLU A 610 -11.67 17.88 27.10
CA GLU A 610 -10.59 16.99 27.56
C GLU A 610 -9.45 17.79 28.19
N GLN A 611 -8.99 18.85 27.53
CA GLN A 611 -7.87 19.66 27.98
C GLN A 611 -8.19 20.44 29.27
N HIS A 612 -9.43 20.92 29.43
CA HIS A 612 -9.88 21.49 30.70
C HIS A 612 -9.76 20.49 31.86
N LYS A 613 -10.12 19.21 31.65
CA LYS A 613 -9.95 18.17 32.69
C LYS A 613 -8.49 17.88 33.01
N GLN A 614 -7.57 18.15 32.08
CA GLN A 614 -6.13 18.02 32.28
C GLN A 614 -5.51 19.22 33.02
N GLY A 615 -6.30 20.27 33.30
CA GLY A 615 -5.87 21.42 34.09
C GLY A 615 -5.22 22.54 33.27
N LEU A 616 -5.46 22.60 31.96
CA LEU A 616 -4.97 23.70 31.11
C LEU A 616 -5.46 25.06 31.63
N SER A 617 -4.63 26.09 31.46
CA SER A 617 -5.01 27.45 31.86
C SER A 617 -6.11 28.01 30.95
N GLU A 618 -6.79 29.05 31.44
CA GLU A 618 -7.91 29.65 30.71
C GLU A 618 -7.46 30.31 29.38
N GLU A 619 -6.23 30.84 29.31
CA GLU A 619 -5.66 31.50 28.14
C GLU A 619 -5.28 30.48 27.05
N GLU A 620 -4.70 29.34 27.45
CA GLU A 620 -4.34 28.25 26.53
C GLU A 620 -5.59 27.58 25.93
N LEU A 621 -6.67 27.41 26.72
CA LEU A 621 -7.95 26.92 26.21
C LEU A 621 -8.55 27.85 25.15
N LYS A 622 -8.32 29.17 25.29
CA LYS A 622 -8.75 30.14 24.30
C LYS A 622 -7.91 30.06 23.02
N GLU A 623 -6.59 29.97 23.13
CA GLU A 623 -5.72 29.78 21.95
C GLU A 623 -6.09 28.49 21.20
N LEU A 624 -6.29 27.39 21.93
CA LEU A 624 -6.74 26.11 21.38
C LEU A 624 -8.08 26.23 20.64
N ALA A 625 -9.01 27.02 21.15
CA ALA A 625 -10.33 27.20 20.53
C ALA A 625 -10.27 27.94 19.18
N PHE A 626 -9.24 28.75 18.93
CA PHE A 626 -9.19 29.67 17.79
C PHE A 626 -8.00 29.48 16.83
N ASP A 627 -6.97 28.72 17.17
CA ASP A 627 -5.87 28.37 16.24
C ASP A 627 -6.16 27.01 15.55
N PRO A 628 -6.38 27.00 14.20
CA PRO A 628 -6.64 25.79 13.44
C PRO A 628 -5.52 24.75 13.45
N THR A 629 -4.27 25.20 13.42
CA THR A 629 -3.11 24.32 13.37
C THR A 629 -2.90 23.64 14.71
N LEU A 630 -3.00 24.42 15.78
CA LEU A 630 -2.84 23.97 17.15
C LEU A 630 -3.87 22.93 17.57
N HIS A 631 -5.16 23.19 17.32
CA HIS A 631 -6.17 22.20 17.73
C HIS A 631 -6.17 20.95 16.85
N ARG A 632 -5.78 21.04 15.57
CA ARG A 632 -5.66 19.85 14.73
C ARG A 632 -4.48 18.97 15.17
N SER A 633 -3.34 19.56 15.51
CA SER A 633 -2.19 18.80 16.04
C SER A 633 -2.52 18.22 17.42
N ALA A 634 -3.10 19.03 18.31
CA ALA A 634 -3.58 18.59 19.62
C ALA A 634 -4.61 17.46 19.52
N SER A 635 -5.59 17.57 18.62
CA SER A 635 -6.59 16.53 18.39
C SER A 635 -5.98 15.23 17.88
N PHE A 636 -4.92 15.31 17.07
CA PHE A 636 -4.20 14.13 16.60
C PHE A 636 -3.41 13.45 17.73
N LEU A 637 -2.68 14.24 18.53
CA LEU A 637 -1.93 13.74 19.70
C LEU A 637 -2.84 13.13 20.77
N SER A 638 -3.95 13.81 21.12
CA SER A 638 -4.97 13.27 22.02
C SER A 638 -5.61 12.00 21.46
N GLY A 639 -5.84 11.93 20.14
CA GLY A 639 -6.34 10.73 19.47
C GLY A 639 -5.45 9.49 19.67
N LEU A 640 -4.14 9.67 19.79
CA LEU A 640 -3.15 8.62 20.08
C LEU A 640 -2.90 8.41 21.59
N GLY A 641 -3.61 9.16 22.45
CA GLY A 641 -3.42 9.15 23.90
C GLY A 641 -2.03 9.61 24.33
N ILE A 642 -1.45 10.60 23.62
CA ILE A 642 -0.17 11.23 23.94
C ILE A 642 -0.44 12.43 24.84
N LYS A 643 0.25 12.49 25.99
CA LYS A 643 0.28 13.68 26.85
C LYS A 643 1.34 14.65 26.33
N TYR A 644 1.02 15.93 26.28
CA TYR A 644 1.92 16.98 25.85
C TYR A 644 1.69 18.24 26.68
N GLU A 645 2.71 19.09 26.79
CA GLU A 645 2.57 20.44 27.33
C GLU A 645 2.29 21.42 26.20
N PHE A 646 1.46 22.42 26.47
CA PHE A 646 0.99 23.35 25.44
C PHE A 646 2.13 24.19 24.86
N SER A 647 3.09 24.58 25.71
CA SER A 647 4.32 25.29 25.36
C SER A 647 5.19 24.54 24.35
N ASN A 648 5.12 23.20 24.33
CA ASN A 648 6.01 22.38 23.51
C ASN A 648 5.50 22.24 22.07
N LEU A 649 4.24 22.62 21.80
CA LEU A 649 3.67 22.63 20.46
C LEU A 649 4.12 23.89 19.69
N THR A 650 5.39 23.96 19.30
CA THR A 650 5.91 25.03 18.43
C THR A 650 5.28 24.98 17.02
N PRO A 651 5.28 26.07 16.23
CA PRO A 651 4.72 26.07 14.87
C PRO A 651 5.27 24.94 13.97
N LEU A 652 6.57 24.68 14.05
CA LEU A 652 7.23 23.60 13.30
C LEU A 652 6.77 22.20 13.76
N LEU A 653 6.62 22.00 15.07
CA LEU A 653 6.08 20.73 15.59
C LEU A 653 4.60 20.55 15.22
N ARG A 654 3.79 21.62 15.27
CA ARG A 654 2.38 21.60 14.82
C ARG A 654 2.32 21.13 13.36
N GLN A 655 3.11 21.74 12.49
CA GLN A 655 3.16 21.40 11.07
C GLN A 655 3.67 19.97 10.82
N THR A 656 4.75 19.56 11.49
CA THR A 656 5.31 18.19 11.41
C THR A 656 4.28 17.14 11.85
N THR A 657 3.56 17.41 12.94
CA THR A 657 2.50 16.55 13.47
C THR A 657 1.36 16.40 12.47
N LEU A 658 0.97 17.48 11.79
CA LEU A 658 -0.09 17.43 10.76
C LEU A 658 0.36 16.67 9.52
N ALA A 659 1.60 16.84 9.07
CA ALA A 659 2.15 16.08 7.95
C ALA A 659 2.17 14.56 8.24
N ILE A 660 2.54 14.17 9.47
CA ILE A 660 2.44 12.79 9.95
C ILE A 660 0.99 12.31 9.94
N ALA A 661 0.06 13.13 10.45
CA ALA A 661 -1.36 12.79 10.49
C ALA A 661 -1.97 12.56 9.10
N ASP A 662 -1.59 13.39 8.12
CA ASP A 662 -2.05 13.25 6.74
C ASP A 662 -1.44 12.01 6.06
N LEU A 663 -0.16 11.70 6.33
CA LEU A 663 0.47 10.45 5.85
C LEU A 663 -0.18 9.19 6.44
N ALA A 664 -0.63 9.26 7.69
CA ALA A 664 -1.27 8.14 8.39
C ALA A 664 -2.79 8.05 8.18
N LYS A 665 -3.40 9.03 7.48
CA LYS A 665 -4.87 9.18 7.38
C LYS A 665 -5.60 7.95 6.85
N GLU A 666 -4.98 7.20 5.95
CA GLU A 666 -5.56 6.00 5.32
C GLU A 666 -5.54 4.75 6.24
N ASN A 667 -4.84 4.80 7.38
CA ASN A 667 -4.62 3.66 8.28
C ASN A 667 -5.09 3.98 9.71
N LYS A 668 -6.23 4.67 9.82
CA LYS A 668 -6.65 5.41 11.03
C LYS A 668 -7.07 4.58 12.25
N ASP A 669 -6.99 3.26 12.20
CA ASP A 669 -7.38 2.36 13.30
C ASP A 669 -6.39 1.19 13.45
N ASP A 670 -5.19 1.31 12.88
CA ASP A 670 -4.16 0.26 13.01
C ASP A 670 -3.36 0.41 14.30
N SER A 671 -3.49 -0.57 15.19
CA SER A 671 -2.85 -0.56 16.51
C SER A 671 -1.32 -0.57 16.47
N THR A 672 -0.71 -1.00 15.37
CA THR A 672 0.75 -1.02 15.19
C THR A 672 1.26 0.34 14.71
N ILE A 673 0.56 0.95 13.76
CA ILE A 673 0.82 2.32 13.31
C ILE A 673 0.63 3.29 14.48
N ASP A 674 -0.43 3.14 15.26
CA ASP A 674 -0.67 3.97 16.45
C ASP A 674 0.46 3.83 17.48
N ALA A 675 0.94 2.61 17.73
CA ALA A 675 2.06 2.38 18.64
C ALA A 675 3.37 3.02 18.13
N TYR A 676 3.63 2.92 16.82
CA TYR A 676 4.78 3.56 16.18
C TYR A 676 4.68 5.10 16.29
N LEU A 677 3.55 5.68 15.87
CA LEU A 677 3.30 7.11 15.92
C LEU A 677 3.41 7.65 17.34
N LYS A 678 2.90 6.91 18.32
CA LYS A 678 3.00 7.28 19.74
C LYS A 678 4.43 7.41 20.22
N ALA A 679 5.28 6.43 19.93
CA ALA A 679 6.68 6.47 20.33
C ALA A 679 7.44 7.62 19.65
N VAL A 680 7.20 7.83 18.36
CA VAL A 680 7.86 8.85 17.56
C VAL A 680 7.45 10.27 17.93
N LEU A 681 6.15 10.54 18.07
CA LEU A 681 5.63 11.86 18.42
C LEU A 681 6.05 12.29 19.84
N LEU A 682 6.18 11.34 20.77
CA LEU A 682 6.78 11.60 22.09
C LEU A 682 8.25 12.01 21.97
N GLY A 683 9.02 11.35 21.11
CA GLY A 683 10.39 11.75 20.80
C GLY A 683 10.47 13.15 20.22
N LEU A 684 9.61 13.48 19.25
CA LEU A 684 9.58 14.81 18.63
C LEU A 684 9.20 15.92 19.61
N LEU A 685 8.23 15.66 20.50
CA LEU A 685 7.86 16.61 21.56
C LEU A 685 9.05 16.95 22.46
N LYS A 686 9.91 15.96 22.77
CA LYS A 686 11.13 16.18 23.53
C LYS A 686 12.19 16.92 22.71
N PHE A 687 12.41 16.49 21.46
CA PHE A 687 13.43 17.06 20.57
C PHE A 687 13.21 18.54 20.25
N TYR A 688 11.96 18.98 20.04
CA TYR A 688 11.65 20.39 19.78
C TYR A 688 11.41 21.21 21.05
N GLY A 689 11.23 20.57 22.21
CA GLY A 689 10.94 21.23 23.50
C GLY A 689 12.19 21.57 24.34
N ASP A 690 13.18 20.67 24.36
CA ASP A 690 14.42 20.79 25.14
C ASP A 690 15.62 20.61 24.20
N ASP A 691 16.50 21.60 24.00
CA ASP A 691 17.74 21.60 23.17
C ASP A 691 18.06 20.23 22.52
N GLY A 692 17.35 19.91 21.43
CA GLY A 692 17.13 18.54 20.98
C GLY A 692 18.39 17.72 20.73
N ASP A 693 18.50 16.57 21.38
CA ASP A 693 19.56 15.58 21.11
C ASP A 693 19.20 14.74 19.87
N LEU A 694 19.99 14.93 18.80
CA LEU A 694 19.86 14.20 17.55
C LEU A 694 20.07 12.68 17.72
N GLU A 695 21.03 12.26 18.54
CA GLU A 695 21.32 10.85 18.76
C GLU A 695 20.16 10.18 19.50
N GLU A 696 19.58 10.88 20.48
CA GLU A 696 18.40 10.40 21.19
C GLU A 696 17.20 10.27 20.25
N MET A 697 16.92 11.25 19.39
CA MET A 697 15.79 11.19 18.46
C MET A 697 15.97 10.10 17.40
N GLN A 698 17.19 9.92 16.87
CA GLN A 698 17.49 8.83 15.93
C GLN A 698 17.29 7.46 16.58
N LYS A 699 17.69 7.32 17.85
CA LYS A 699 17.44 6.11 18.64
C LYS A 699 15.95 5.86 18.83
N VAL A 700 15.15 6.88 19.15
CA VAL A 700 13.69 6.75 19.27
C VAL A 700 13.05 6.26 17.96
N LEU A 701 13.47 6.78 16.80
CA LEU A 701 12.98 6.31 15.50
C LEU A 701 13.33 4.84 15.23
N ALA A 702 14.56 4.43 15.58
CA ALA A 702 15.01 3.05 15.41
C ALA A 702 14.27 2.09 16.34
N ASP A 703 14.14 2.43 17.63
CA ASP A 703 13.47 1.61 18.63
C ASP A 703 11.96 1.49 18.32
N ALA A 704 11.30 2.60 17.96
CA ALA A 704 9.89 2.60 17.57
C ALA A 704 9.66 1.72 16.35
N ARG A 705 10.57 1.75 15.37
CA ARG A 705 10.53 0.87 14.21
C ARG A 705 10.69 -0.58 14.61
N ILE A 706 11.69 -0.94 15.42
CA ILE A 706 11.91 -2.33 15.85
C ILE A 706 10.65 -2.89 16.56
N VAL A 707 10.02 -2.09 17.41
CA VAL A 707 8.78 -2.48 18.11
C VAL A 707 7.63 -2.67 17.13
N ALA A 708 7.47 -1.78 16.16
CA ALA A 708 6.44 -1.88 15.14
C ALA A 708 6.69 -3.10 14.22
N GLU A 709 7.92 -3.33 13.78
CA GLU A 709 8.32 -4.50 12.99
C GLU A 709 8.04 -5.81 13.73
N LYS A 710 8.30 -5.85 15.04
CA LYS A 710 8.00 -7.01 15.88
C LYS A 710 6.49 -7.27 15.98
N LYS A 711 5.68 -6.23 16.20
CA LYS A 711 4.21 -6.35 16.26
C LYS A 711 3.60 -6.72 14.91
N LEU A 712 4.09 -6.16 13.81
CA LEU A 712 3.68 -6.54 12.46
C LEU A 712 4.01 -8.01 12.17
N ALA A 713 5.16 -8.50 12.64
CA ALA A 713 5.53 -9.92 12.51
C ALA A 713 4.62 -10.87 13.32
N GLU A 714 3.97 -10.35 14.37
CA GLU A 714 3.02 -11.09 15.22
C GLU A 714 1.59 -11.13 14.63
N GLY A 715 1.21 -10.21 13.72
CA GLY A 715 -0.09 -10.16 13.04
C GLY A 715 -0.33 -11.25 11.99
N GLU A 716 -1.59 -11.44 11.56
CA GLU A 716 -2.03 -12.61 10.75
C GLU A 716 -2.17 -12.38 9.23
N GLU A 717 -2.13 -11.14 8.69
CA GLU A 717 -2.36 -10.87 7.26
C GLU A 717 -1.16 -10.25 6.49
N PRO A 718 -0.54 -10.97 5.52
CA PRO A 718 0.68 -10.51 4.82
C PRO A 718 0.52 -9.29 3.90
N LEU A 719 -0.70 -8.99 3.44
CA LEU A 719 -0.95 -7.91 2.48
C LEU A 719 -1.12 -6.55 3.19
N GLU A 720 -1.77 -6.53 4.34
CA GLU A 720 -1.93 -5.36 5.21
C GLU A 720 -0.60 -4.99 5.87
N MET A 721 0.17 -5.99 6.35
CA MET A 721 1.55 -5.80 6.82
C MET A 721 2.45 -5.09 5.80
N LYS A 722 2.31 -5.39 4.50
CA LYS A 722 3.13 -4.73 3.46
C LYS A 722 2.79 -3.25 3.31
N LYS A 723 1.52 -2.88 3.48
CA LYS A 723 1.07 -1.47 3.42
C LYS A 723 1.49 -0.72 4.69
N GLU A 724 1.30 -1.31 5.86
CA GLU A 724 1.70 -0.73 7.15
C GLU A 724 3.22 -0.56 7.26
N PHE A 725 4.00 -1.55 6.84
CA PHE A 725 5.45 -1.47 6.82
C PHE A 725 5.96 -0.44 5.80
N ALA A 726 5.31 -0.34 4.63
CA ALA A 726 5.62 0.72 3.67
C ALA A 726 5.31 2.11 4.24
N LEU A 727 4.21 2.25 5.00
CA LEU A 727 3.87 3.49 5.69
C LEU A 727 4.90 3.83 6.79
N ILE A 728 5.29 2.89 7.64
CA ILE A 728 6.31 3.10 8.68
C ILE A 728 7.63 3.55 8.05
N LYS A 729 8.08 2.89 6.97
CA LYS A 729 9.28 3.33 6.23
C LYS A 729 9.13 4.72 5.62
N LYS A 730 7.94 5.06 5.14
CA LYS A 730 7.64 6.39 4.59
C LYS A 730 7.71 7.46 5.68
N LEU A 731 7.11 7.19 6.85
CA LEU A 731 7.10 8.06 8.02
C LEU A 731 8.51 8.23 8.62
N GLU A 732 9.19 7.13 8.93
CA GLU A 732 10.55 7.13 9.52
C GLU A 732 11.47 8.05 8.73
N ALA A 733 11.38 7.95 7.42
CA ALA A 733 12.36 8.59 6.59
C ALA A 733 11.90 9.98 6.11
N PHE A 734 10.61 10.32 6.21
CA PHE A 734 10.15 11.71 6.24
C PHE A 734 10.76 12.43 7.44
N LEU A 735 10.69 11.78 8.61
CA LEU A 735 11.18 12.33 9.88
C LEU A 735 12.69 12.47 9.90
N LYS A 736 13.44 11.47 9.42
CA LYS A 736 14.91 11.61 9.27
C LYS A 736 15.29 12.80 8.40
N GLY A 737 14.54 13.04 7.30
CA GLY A 737 14.74 14.22 6.45
C GLY A 737 14.50 15.52 7.21
N GLN A 738 13.36 15.64 7.90
CA GLN A 738 13.00 16.83 8.68
C GLN A 738 13.98 17.12 9.82
N ILE A 739 14.39 16.09 10.57
CA ILE A 739 15.35 16.23 11.66
C ILE A 739 16.72 16.68 11.13
N THR A 740 17.20 16.07 10.04
CA THR A 740 18.48 16.44 9.42
C THR A 740 18.47 17.88 8.93
N LEU A 741 17.37 18.31 8.30
CA LEU A 741 17.17 19.68 7.86
C LEU A 741 17.18 20.67 9.03
N CYS A 742 16.49 20.35 10.13
CA CYS A 742 16.45 21.19 11.32
C CYS A 742 17.82 21.34 11.98
N THR A 743 18.58 20.25 12.10
CA THR A 743 19.96 20.30 12.62
C THR A 743 20.82 21.21 11.75
N ARG A 744 20.76 21.04 10.42
CA ARG A 744 21.61 21.82 9.50
C ARG A 744 21.23 23.29 9.42
N ALA A 745 19.93 23.60 9.49
CA ALA A 745 19.44 24.96 9.58
C ALA A 745 19.87 25.66 10.87
N SER A 746 19.83 24.95 12.00
CA SER A 746 20.33 25.44 13.29
C SER A 746 21.83 25.77 13.25
N GLU A 747 22.64 24.91 12.62
CA GLU A 747 24.08 25.15 12.42
C GLU A 747 24.38 26.38 11.55
N LEU A 748 23.43 26.78 10.68
CA LEU A 748 23.52 27.94 9.80
C LEU A 748 22.74 29.16 10.32
N GLU A 749 22.25 29.12 11.56
CA GLU A 749 21.43 30.17 12.20
C GLU A 749 20.14 30.54 11.43
N ILE A 750 19.59 29.61 10.66
CA ILE A 750 18.36 29.83 9.88
C ILE A 750 17.13 29.65 10.78
N PRO A 751 16.17 30.60 10.82
CA PRO A 751 14.96 30.50 11.63
C PRO A 751 14.11 29.25 11.31
N GLN A 752 13.66 28.55 12.36
CA GLN A 752 12.88 27.31 12.24
C GLN A 752 11.54 27.47 11.50
N GLU A 753 11.03 28.70 11.40
CA GLU A 753 9.76 29.03 10.76
C GLU A 753 9.75 28.77 9.24
N GLN A 754 10.92 28.58 8.61
CA GLN A 754 11.07 28.42 7.15
C GLN A 754 11.39 26.98 6.70
N LEU A 755 11.39 26.00 7.62
CA LEU A 755 11.99 24.68 7.36
C LEU A 755 11.03 23.60 6.86
N LEU A 756 9.71 23.88 6.78
CA LEU A 756 8.76 22.85 6.35
C LEU A 756 8.82 22.62 4.84
N MET A 757 9.00 21.36 4.46
CA MET A 757 9.05 20.93 3.06
C MET A 757 7.83 20.10 2.68
N ASN A 758 7.32 20.30 1.47
CA ASN A 758 6.10 19.65 0.96
C ASN A 758 6.26 18.13 0.74
N SER A 759 7.50 17.62 0.72
CA SER A 759 7.82 16.21 0.52
C SER A 759 9.06 15.80 1.32
N ARG A 760 9.11 14.53 1.72
CA ARG A 760 10.31 13.90 2.27
C ARG A 760 11.52 14.06 1.34
N VAL A 761 11.30 13.86 0.04
CA VAL A 761 12.39 13.89 -0.95
C VAL A 761 12.96 15.29 -1.03
N HIS A 762 12.10 16.31 -1.00
CA HIS A 762 12.51 17.72 -0.96
C HIS A 762 13.23 18.06 0.35
N ALA A 763 12.76 17.57 1.51
CA ALA A 763 13.46 17.78 2.78
C ALA A 763 14.87 17.19 2.81
N HIS A 764 15.01 15.94 2.33
CA HIS A 764 16.29 15.26 2.26
C HIS A 764 17.26 15.94 1.29
N GLU A 765 16.76 16.32 0.11
CA GLU A 765 17.58 16.98 -0.92
C GLU A 765 17.86 18.45 -0.57
N ALA A 766 16.98 19.15 0.15
CA ALA A 766 17.27 20.47 0.71
C ALA A 766 18.39 20.42 1.75
N ALA A 767 18.36 19.45 2.67
CA ALA A 767 19.43 19.26 3.64
C ALA A 767 20.77 18.92 2.96
N ARG A 768 20.74 18.09 1.91
CA ARG A 768 21.91 17.79 1.08
C ARG A 768 22.42 19.04 0.35
N ALA A 769 21.54 19.84 -0.24
CA ALA A 769 21.90 21.05 -0.95
C ALA A 769 22.63 22.04 -0.02
N LEU A 770 22.12 22.24 1.20
CA LEU A 770 22.79 23.07 2.22
C LEU A 770 24.17 22.52 2.61
N ALA A 771 24.32 21.19 2.72
CA ALA A 771 25.61 20.57 3.00
C ALA A 771 26.60 20.72 1.83
N LEU A 772 26.13 20.61 0.59
CA LEU A 772 26.95 20.80 -0.61
C LEU A 772 27.45 22.25 -0.71
N VAL A 773 26.59 23.23 -0.43
CA VAL A 773 27.00 24.65 -0.36
C VAL A 773 28.13 24.86 0.64
N ASP A 774 28.01 24.30 1.85
CA ASP A 774 29.04 24.42 2.89
C ASP A 774 30.37 23.76 2.47
N ILE A 775 30.33 22.57 1.87
CA ILE A 775 31.52 21.87 1.35
C ILE A 775 32.19 22.69 0.24
N MET A 776 31.42 23.14 -0.75
CA MET A 776 31.95 23.84 -1.91
C MET A 776 32.49 25.23 -1.57
N ALA A 777 31.85 25.94 -0.63
CA ALA A 777 32.38 27.21 -0.11
C ALA A 777 33.76 27.03 0.55
N LYS A 778 33.95 25.93 1.29
CA LYS A 778 35.24 25.57 1.92
C LYS A 778 36.30 25.20 0.88
N GLU A 779 35.95 24.41 -0.13
CA GLU A 779 36.88 23.98 -1.18
C GLU A 779 37.39 25.15 -2.04
N ARG A 780 36.54 26.14 -2.32
CA ARG A 780 36.89 27.35 -3.09
C ARG A 780 37.69 28.39 -2.30
N LYS A 781 37.98 28.14 -1.01
CA LYS A 781 38.67 29.10 -0.11
C LYS A 781 37.99 30.48 -0.07
N VAL A 782 36.67 30.52 -0.25
CA VAL A 782 35.91 31.76 -0.07
C VAL A 782 36.09 32.19 1.38
N ASP A 783 36.47 33.44 1.62
CA ASP A 783 36.67 33.95 2.98
C ASP A 783 35.32 33.96 3.71
N LEU A 784 35.10 32.90 4.50
CA LEU A 784 33.85 32.61 5.19
C LEU A 784 33.37 33.81 6.03
N LEU A 785 34.29 34.61 6.58
CA LEU A 785 33.96 35.79 7.39
C LEU A 785 33.48 36.99 6.56
N ALA A 786 33.93 37.12 5.32
CA ALA A 786 33.51 38.20 4.43
C ALA A 786 32.18 37.89 3.71
N HIS A 787 31.75 36.62 3.67
CA HIS A 787 30.65 36.14 2.82
C HIS A 787 29.53 35.41 3.59
N VAL A 788 29.52 35.44 4.93
CA VAL A 788 28.46 34.83 5.77
C VAL A 788 27.05 35.24 5.30
N GLY A 789 26.85 36.54 4.99
CA GLY A 789 25.57 37.04 4.51
C GLY A 789 25.14 36.43 3.16
N ARG A 790 26.08 36.26 2.22
CA ARG A 790 25.80 35.66 0.91
C ARG A 790 25.49 34.16 1.03
N LEU A 791 26.17 33.44 1.92
CA LEU A 791 25.90 32.02 2.18
C LEU A 791 24.54 31.82 2.87
N ALA A 792 24.16 32.71 3.79
CA ALA A 792 22.83 32.70 4.38
C ALA A 792 21.73 32.95 3.33
N THR A 793 21.92 33.96 2.46
CA THR A 793 21.00 34.22 1.35
C THR A 793 20.90 33.05 0.38
N LEU A 794 22.02 32.40 0.06
CA LEU A 794 22.04 31.21 -0.78
C LEU A 794 21.28 30.04 -0.12
N GLY A 795 21.46 29.86 1.19
CA GLY A 795 20.71 28.89 1.98
C GLY A 795 19.21 29.16 1.99
N GLU A 796 18.80 30.42 2.16
CA GLU A 796 17.40 30.83 2.07
C GLU A 796 16.80 30.57 0.67
N GLN A 797 17.54 30.87 -0.40
CA GLN A 797 17.07 30.61 -1.77
C GLN A 797 16.92 29.12 -2.06
N ILE A 798 17.83 28.29 -1.56
CA ILE A 798 17.71 26.83 -1.64
C ILE A 798 16.45 26.36 -0.90
N LEU A 799 16.23 26.85 0.33
CA LEU A 799 15.06 26.48 1.13
C LEU A 799 13.76 26.93 0.46
N LYS A 800 13.69 28.18 -0.04
CA LYS A 800 12.53 28.70 -0.79
C LYS A 800 12.28 27.90 -2.05
N GLY A 801 13.33 27.58 -2.80
CA GLY A 801 13.23 26.79 -4.03
C GLY A 801 12.74 25.36 -3.78
N PHE A 802 13.16 24.70 -2.68
CA PHE A 802 12.61 23.40 -2.32
C PHE A 802 11.19 23.49 -1.73
N ALA A 803 10.87 24.56 -1.02
CA ALA A 803 9.54 24.79 -0.44
C ALA A 803 8.48 25.18 -1.49
N SER A 804 8.87 25.78 -2.61
CA SER A 804 7.95 26.13 -3.71
C SER A 804 7.59 24.94 -4.61
N LEU A 805 8.39 23.87 -4.60
CA LEU A 805 8.13 22.68 -5.41
C LEU A 805 6.79 22.00 -5.06
N ASP A 806 6.04 21.65 -6.10
CA ASP A 806 4.94 20.68 -5.98
C ASP A 806 5.51 19.34 -5.52
N ALA A 807 4.91 18.74 -4.50
CA ALA A 807 5.32 17.46 -3.90
C ALA A 807 5.48 16.31 -4.93
N LYS A 808 4.87 16.40 -6.11
CA LYS A 808 4.97 15.43 -7.21
C LYS A 808 6.25 15.56 -8.04
N ILE A 809 6.97 16.68 -7.97
CA ILE A 809 8.20 16.89 -8.73
C ILE A 809 9.31 16.01 -8.14
N ALA A 810 9.81 15.08 -8.94
CA ALA A 810 10.87 14.16 -8.55
C ALA A 810 12.24 14.87 -8.64
N VAL A 811 12.86 15.11 -7.49
CA VAL A 811 14.24 15.59 -7.36
C VAL A 811 15.09 14.45 -6.79
N ASN A 812 16.32 14.30 -7.27
CA ASN A 812 17.26 13.28 -6.80
C ASN A 812 18.65 13.89 -6.60
N GLU A 813 19.56 13.12 -6.00
CA GLU A 813 20.93 13.55 -5.70
C GLU A 813 21.68 14.11 -6.90
N GLU A 814 21.52 13.50 -8.08
CA GLU A 814 22.19 13.93 -9.31
C GLU A 814 21.70 15.31 -9.74
N ILE A 815 20.38 15.52 -9.77
CA ILE A 815 19.75 16.80 -10.11
C ILE A 815 20.10 17.87 -9.06
N THR A 816 20.03 17.55 -7.78
CA THR A 816 20.37 18.47 -6.69
C THR A 816 21.83 18.91 -6.79
N THR A 817 22.75 17.98 -7.05
CA THR A 817 24.17 18.29 -7.17
C THR A 817 24.44 19.16 -8.40
N GLU A 818 23.88 18.79 -9.56
CA GLU A 818 24.00 19.59 -10.79
C GLU A 818 23.42 21.01 -10.59
N ALA A 819 22.25 21.14 -9.96
CA ALA A 819 21.59 22.42 -9.73
C ALA A 819 22.34 23.30 -8.71
N VAL A 820 22.85 22.72 -7.62
CA VAL A 820 23.67 23.44 -6.63
C VAL A 820 24.99 23.89 -7.25
N ASN A 821 25.64 23.05 -8.06
CA ASN A 821 26.84 23.44 -8.80
C ASN A 821 26.55 24.63 -9.73
N ALA A 822 25.49 24.55 -10.53
CA ALA A 822 25.11 25.64 -11.43
C ALA A 822 24.77 26.93 -10.66
N LEU A 823 24.04 26.82 -9.55
CA LEU A 823 23.71 27.96 -8.70
C LEU A 823 24.97 28.61 -8.10
N ILE A 824 25.93 27.80 -7.66
CA ILE A 824 27.21 28.28 -7.10
C ILE A 824 28.05 29.00 -8.16
N GLU A 825 28.17 28.45 -9.37
CA GLU A 825 28.87 29.11 -10.49
C GLU A 825 28.23 30.46 -10.82
N VAL A 826 26.90 30.55 -10.79
CA VAL A 826 26.18 31.80 -11.08
C VAL A 826 26.33 32.82 -9.96
N TYR A 827 26.25 32.41 -8.69
CA TYR A 827 26.23 33.30 -7.52
C TYR A 827 27.60 33.67 -6.94
N LEU A 828 28.62 32.82 -7.07
CA LEU A 828 29.94 33.06 -6.45
C LEU A 828 30.96 33.64 -7.42
N ASP A 829 30.84 33.39 -8.73
CA ASP A 829 31.84 33.80 -9.72
C ASP A 829 31.43 35.07 -10.51
N ASN A 830 30.19 35.57 -10.35
CA ASN A 830 29.76 36.87 -10.87
C ASN A 830 29.67 37.91 -9.73
N ASP A 831 30.28 39.08 -9.93
CA ASP A 831 30.29 40.20 -8.96
C ASP A 831 28.98 41.02 -8.94
N ASP A 832 28.08 40.76 -9.88
CA ASP A 832 26.79 41.46 -9.99
C ASP A 832 25.76 40.91 -8.99
N ASP A 833 24.90 41.78 -8.46
CA ASP A 833 23.83 41.43 -7.52
C ASP A 833 22.87 40.45 -8.22
N PRO A 834 22.82 39.17 -7.82
CA PRO A 834 22.04 38.19 -8.54
C PRO A 834 20.56 38.48 -8.29
N GLU A 835 19.89 39.05 -9.29
CA GLU A 835 18.44 39.08 -9.35
C GLU A 835 17.88 37.66 -9.15
N GLU A 836 16.66 37.58 -8.63
CA GLU A 836 15.98 36.39 -8.10
C GLU A 836 16.05 35.17 -9.04
N LEU A 837 17.17 34.44 -8.98
CA LEU A 837 17.40 33.28 -9.82
C LEU A 837 16.54 32.14 -9.28
N ALA A 838 15.59 31.68 -10.10
CA ALA A 838 14.67 30.64 -9.70
C ALA A 838 15.40 29.28 -9.62
N PHE A 839 16.03 28.97 -8.48
CA PHE A 839 16.64 27.67 -8.20
C PHE A 839 15.67 26.51 -8.48
N GLU A 840 14.36 26.73 -8.30
CA GLU A 840 13.29 25.83 -8.73
C GLU A 840 13.36 25.42 -10.22
N ARG A 841 13.68 26.36 -11.12
CA ARG A 841 13.86 26.08 -12.56
C ARG A 841 15.06 25.16 -12.82
N LEU A 842 16.15 25.31 -12.06
CA LEU A 842 17.34 24.45 -12.16
C LEU A 842 17.06 23.03 -11.63
N LEU A 843 16.24 22.92 -10.58
CA LEU A 843 15.79 21.63 -10.04
C LEU A 843 14.84 20.88 -10.98
N THR A 844 14.16 21.59 -11.88
CA THR A 844 13.15 21.00 -12.78
C THR A 844 13.62 20.84 -14.23
N ASN A 845 14.67 21.55 -14.65
CA ASN A 845 15.19 21.49 -16.02
C ASN A 845 16.67 21.10 -16.06
N ARG A 846 16.92 19.78 -16.10
CA ARG A 846 18.27 19.21 -16.18
C ARG A 846 19.06 19.69 -17.40
N LYS A 847 18.39 19.89 -18.54
CA LYS A 847 19.03 20.36 -19.78
C LYS A 847 19.57 21.78 -19.62
N LEU A 848 18.83 22.65 -18.94
CA LEU A 848 19.26 24.01 -18.62
C LEU A 848 20.46 24.00 -17.67
N THR A 849 20.41 23.20 -16.61
CA THR A 849 21.50 23.08 -15.63
C THR A 849 22.81 22.63 -16.29
N ARG A 850 22.77 21.63 -17.17
CA ARG A 850 23.94 21.16 -17.92
C ARG A 850 24.45 22.18 -18.93
N ALA A 851 23.55 22.90 -19.61
CA ALA A 851 23.92 23.96 -20.53
C ALA A 851 24.64 25.11 -19.78
N ILE A 852 24.13 25.53 -18.63
CA ILE A 852 24.75 26.54 -17.76
C ILE A 852 26.17 26.13 -17.37
N LEU A 853 26.33 24.90 -16.88
CA LEU A 853 27.66 24.39 -16.50
C LEU A 853 28.62 24.32 -17.69
N GLY A 854 28.13 23.89 -18.86
CA GLY A 854 28.93 23.82 -20.08
C GLY A 854 29.39 25.19 -20.58
N VAL A 855 28.52 26.19 -20.56
CA VAL A 855 28.84 27.57 -20.97
C VAL A 855 29.80 28.23 -19.98
N ALA A 856 29.57 28.05 -18.67
CA ALA A 856 30.42 28.57 -17.62
C ALA A 856 31.87 28.05 -17.71
N GLN A 857 32.05 26.76 -18.04
CA GLN A 857 33.38 26.16 -18.23
C GLN A 857 34.25 26.85 -19.30
N HIS A 858 33.63 27.56 -20.25
CA HIS A 858 34.30 28.31 -21.32
C HIS A 858 34.44 29.81 -21.03
N ASN A 859 34.04 30.28 -19.85
CA ASN A 859 33.98 31.70 -19.46
C ASN A 859 33.07 32.54 -20.38
N LEU A 860 31.95 31.97 -20.81
CA LEU A 860 30.93 32.65 -21.60
C LEU A 860 29.79 33.15 -20.70
N PRO A 861 29.09 34.25 -21.06
CA PRO A 861 28.00 34.79 -20.25
C PRO A 861 26.82 33.81 -20.21
N VAL A 862 26.38 33.47 -18.99
CA VAL A 862 25.32 32.48 -18.74
C VAL A 862 23.93 33.11 -18.75
N GLN A 863 23.85 34.41 -18.44
CA GLN A 863 22.59 35.17 -18.33
C GLN A 863 21.65 34.99 -19.54
N PRO A 864 22.12 35.00 -20.80
CA PRO A 864 21.25 34.79 -21.96
C PRO A 864 20.45 33.48 -21.92
N LEU A 865 20.96 32.42 -21.27
CA LEU A 865 20.27 31.14 -21.13
C LEU A 865 19.07 31.18 -20.18
N LEU A 866 19.06 32.14 -19.25
CA LEU A 866 17.97 32.31 -18.27
C LEU A 866 16.77 33.07 -18.87
N ASP A 867 17.03 33.82 -19.95
CA ASP A 867 16.10 34.76 -20.58
C ASP A 867 15.58 34.28 -21.96
N LEU A 868 15.84 33.03 -22.36
CA LEU A 868 15.44 32.49 -23.68
C LEU A 868 13.91 32.33 -23.84
N GLU A 869 13.37 32.77 -24.97
CA GLU A 869 11.99 32.51 -25.39
C GLU A 869 11.87 31.16 -26.15
N GLU A 870 10.69 30.52 -26.08
CA GLU A 870 10.36 29.29 -26.83
C GLU A 870 9.83 29.68 -28.23
N PRO A 871 10.30 29.10 -29.36
CA PRO A 871 10.91 27.76 -29.52
C PRO A 871 12.45 27.69 -29.58
N GLU A 872 13.15 28.80 -29.82
CA GLU A 872 14.62 28.85 -29.98
C GLU A 872 15.37 28.31 -28.75
N SER A 873 14.83 28.53 -27.55
CA SER A 873 15.35 27.96 -26.30
C SER A 873 15.58 26.45 -26.38
N LYS A 874 14.67 25.70 -27.00
CA LYS A 874 14.80 24.23 -27.11
C LYS A 874 15.94 23.81 -28.02
N GLU A 875 16.14 24.53 -29.12
CA GLU A 875 17.17 24.21 -30.10
C GLU A 875 18.56 24.54 -29.56
N ILE A 876 18.71 25.71 -28.93
CA ILE A 876 19.96 26.12 -28.28
C ILE A 876 20.29 25.16 -27.14
N LEU A 877 19.34 24.83 -26.26
CA LEU A 877 19.57 23.88 -25.17
C LEU A 877 19.89 22.46 -25.68
N ALA A 878 19.29 22.01 -26.79
CA ALA A 878 19.63 20.72 -27.39
C ALA A 878 21.07 20.73 -27.91
N ALA A 879 21.44 21.75 -28.68
CA ALA A 879 22.79 21.88 -29.24
C ALA A 879 23.87 22.01 -28.16
N LEU A 880 23.65 22.80 -27.09
CA LEU A 880 24.60 22.93 -25.99
C LEU A 880 24.81 21.61 -25.23
N ASN A 881 23.75 20.80 -25.09
CA ASN A 881 23.86 19.48 -24.49
C ASN A 881 24.61 18.51 -25.42
N ASP A 882 24.31 18.52 -26.72
CA ASP A 882 25.02 17.70 -27.72
C ASP A 882 26.51 18.09 -27.74
N LEU A 883 26.86 19.38 -27.67
CA LEU A 883 28.24 19.86 -27.56
C LEU A 883 28.94 19.37 -26.30
N ASN A 884 28.25 19.35 -25.17
CA ASN A 884 28.81 18.85 -23.92
C ASN A 884 29.19 17.37 -23.99
N GLU A 885 28.51 16.59 -24.83
CA GLU A 885 28.79 15.17 -25.02
C GLU A 885 29.78 14.90 -26.16
N ILE A 886 29.73 15.70 -27.24
CA ILE A 886 30.52 15.49 -28.46
C ILE A 886 31.86 16.21 -28.42
N GLY A 887 31.91 17.43 -27.90
CA GLY A 887 33.10 18.28 -27.92
C GLY A 887 33.13 19.30 -26.78
N PRO A 888 33.16 18.88 -25.51
CA PRO A 888 33.02 19.77 -24.34
C PRO A 888 34.14 20.81 -24.21
N LYS A 889 35.22 20.71 -24.98
CA LYS A 889 36.35 21.65 -24.97
C LYS A 889 36.34 22.67 -26.13
N GLN A 890 35.37 22.58 -27.04
CA GLN A 890 35.37 23.38 -28.27
C GLN A 890 34.61 24.69 -28.07
N ARG A 891 35.34 25.73 -27.64
CA ARG A 891 34.77 27.05 -27.32
C ARG A 891 33.97 27.64 -28.49
N GLU A 892 34.52 27.60 -29.70
CA GLU A 892 33.89 28.14 -30.92
C GLU A 892 32.55 27.46 -31.21
N GLY A 893 32.42 26.16 -30.89
CA GLY A 893 31.15 25.44 -31.02
C GLY A 893 30.08 25.95 -30.05
N TYR A 894 30.46 26.22 -28.80
CA TYR A 894 29.54 26.80 -27.80
C TYR A 894 29.11 28.22 -28.19
N GLU A 895 30.03 29.03 -28.73
CA GLU A 895 29.71 30.38 -29.23
C GLU A 895 28.70 30.32 -30.39
N LEU A 896 28.94 29.47 -31.40
CA LEU A 896 28.01 29.28 -32.53
C LEU A 896 26.64 28.73 -32.10
N ALA A 897 26.60 27.75 -31.19
CA ALA A 897 25.33 27.19 -30.72
C ALA A 897 24.43 28.23 -30.03
N MET A 898 25.02 29.25 -29.40
CA MET A 898 24.31 30.34 -28.72
C MET A 898 23.88 31.49 -29.65
N GLN A 899 24.34 31.54 -30.90
CA GLN A 899 23.99 32.61 -31.84
C GLN A 899 22.57 32.45 -32.39
N ASP A 900 21.89 33.56 -32.60
CA ASP A 900 20.54 33.64 -33.16
C ASP A 900 20.54 34.11 -34.62
N ASP A 901 21.57 33.71 -35.37
CA ASP A 901 21.71 34.02 -36.79
C ASP A 901 21.76 32.74 -37.65
N GLU A 902 21.89 32.91 -38.96
CA GLU A 902 21.94 31.80 -39.93
C GLU A 902 23.08 30.82 -39.62
N GLN A 903 24.23 31.32 -39.15
CA GLN A 903 25.38 30.49 -38.78
C GLN A 903 25.07 29.64 -37.56
N GLY A 904 24.45 30.22 -36.53
CA GLY A 904 23.96 29.50 -35.37
C GLY A 904 22.93 28.43 -35.74
N HIS A 905 21.94 28.77 -36.57
CA HIS A 905 20.92 27.84 -37.06
C HIS A 905 21.55 26.63 -37.78
N ASP A 906 22.40 26.89 -38.78
CA ASP A 906 23.01 25.86 -39.61
C ASP A 906 23.96 24.97 -38.81
N PHE A 907 24.70 25.56 -37.88
CA PHE A 907 25.55 24.83 -36.95
C PHE A 907 24.73 23.89 -36.08
N ARG A 908 23.64 24.35 -35.45
CA ARG A 908 22.75 23.51 -34.63
C ARG A 908 22.18 22.35 -35.44
N LEU A 909 21.71 22.62 -36.65
CA LEU A 909 21.11 21.63 -37.54
C LEU A 909 22.11 20.54 -37.95
N LEU A 910 23.35 20.90 -38.29
CA LEU A 910 24.40 19.96 -38.68
C LEU A 910 25.02 19.22 -37.49
N LEU A 911 25.15 19.89 -36.33
CA LEU A 911 25.62 19.28 -35.10
C LEU A 911 24.76 18.06 -34.72
N SER A 912 23.44 18.16 -34.90
CA SER A 912 22.50 17.06 -34.64
C SER A 912 22.76 15.78 -35.46
N LYS A 913 23.57 15.87 -36.54
CA LYS A 913 23.97 14.72 -37.38
C LYS A 913 25.20 13.98 -36.84
N ILE A 914 25.91 14.56 -35.88
CA ILE A 914 27.05 13.93 -35.25
C ILE A 914 26.51 12.97 -34.16
N PRO A 915 26.77 11.66 -34.27
CA PRO A 915 26.32 10.72 -33.26
C PRO A 915 27.02 11.01 -31.92
N VAL A 916 26.27 10.85 -30.84
CA VAL A 916 26.70 11.09 -29.45
C VAL A 916 27.92 10.22 -29.09
N ALA A 917 29.11 10.78 -29.29
CA ALA A 917 30.39 10.30 -28.80
C ALA A 917 31.41 11.43 -28.90
N ASN A 918 32.33 11.52 -27.94
CA ASN A 918 33.45 12.46 -27.89
C ASN A 918 34.24 12.51 -29.22
N GLN A 919 33.86 13.42 -30.12
CA GLN A 919 34.41 13.70 -31.45
C GLN A 919 34.69 15.20 -31.60
N PRO A 920 35.52 15.81 -30.73
CA PRO A 920 35.74 17.25 -30.73
C PRO A 920 36.31 17.75 -32.06
N GLU A 921 37.00 16.91 -32.82
CA GLU A 921 37.57 17.28 -34.11
C GLU A 921 36.51 17.44 -35.21
N LEU A 922 35.37 16.73 -35.13
CA LEU A 922 34.26 16.92 -36.06
C LEU A 922 33.51 18.22 -35.78
N VAL A 923 33.35 18.55 -34.50
CA VAL A 923 32.77 19.85 -34.08
C VAL A 923 33.64 20.98 -34.58
N GLN A 924 34.96 20.90 -34.39
CA GLN A 924 35.89 21.90 -34.91
C GLN A 924 35.81 22.05 -36.43
N MET A 925 35.83 20.94 -37.19
CA MET A 925 35.70 20.96 -38.65
C MET A 925 34.38 21.62 -39.10
N LEU A 926 33.30 21.37 -38.37
CA LEU A 926 31.99 21.94 -38.63
C LEU A 926 31.97 23.45 -38.31
N SER A 927 32.46 23.85 -37.13
CA SER A 927 32.54 25.26 -36.71
C SER A 927 33.37 26.09 -37.68
N GLU A 928 34.58 25.62 -38.04
CA GLU A 928 35.43 26.28 -39.03
C GLU A 928 34.73 26.38 -40.40
N GLY A 929 34.08 25.29 -40.83
CA GLY A 929 33.41 25.25 -42.13
C GLY A 929 32.16 26.14 -42.26
N ILE A 930 31.45 26.39 -41.16
CA ILE A 930 30.35 27.36 -41.09
C ILE A 930 30.90 28.79 -41.10
N ILE A 931 31.90 29.08 -40.27
CA ILE A 931 32.51 30.42 -40.18
C ILE A 931 33.16 30.83 -41.52
N GLU A 932 33.78 29.88 -42.22
CA GLU A 932 34.43 30.11 -43.52
C GLU A 932 33.47 30.03 -44.73
N GLU A 933 32.17 29.73 -44.53
CA GLU A 933 31.17 29.52 -45.58
C GLU A 933 31.67 28.54 -46.67
N ARG A 934 32.28 27.43 -46.25
CA ARG A 934 33.00 26.52 -47.15
C ARG A 934 32.05 25.83 -48.13
N THR A 935 32.31 26.00 -49.43
CA THR A 935 31.50 25.40 -50.52
C THR A 935 32.27 24.39 -51.39
N VAL A 936 33.47 23.99 -50.98
CA VAL A 936 34.35 23.03 -51.67
C VAL A 936 34.76 21.93 -50.69
N SER A 937 34.78 20.68 -51.16
CA SER A 937 35.13 19.54 -50.31
C SER A 937 36.60 19.50 -49.95
N VAL A 938 36.86 19.18 -48.68
CA VAL A 938 38.20 18.96 -48.12
C VAL A 938 38.54 17.47 -48.02
N SER A 939 38.05 16.68 -48.97
CA SER A 939 38.13 15.22 -48.95
C SER A 939 39.56 14.66 -48.75
N ASP A 940 40.57 15.30 -49.35
CA ASP A 940 41.99 14.94 -49.15
C ASP A 940 42.46 15.19 -47.70
N GLY A 941 42.01 16.29 -47.08
CA GLY A 941 42.27 16.62 -45.68
C GLY A 941 41.58 15.63 -44.72
N ILE A 942 40.34 15.26 -45.00
CA ILE A 942 39.56 14.29 -44.23
C ILE A 942 40.23 12.91 -44.26
N ALA A 943 40.72 12.48 -45.43
CA ALA A 943 41.42 11.20 -45.59
C ALA A 943 42.73 11.14 -44.77
N ALA A 944 43.46 12.27 -44.70
CA ALA A 944 44.71 12.39 -43.97
C ALA A 944 44.49 12.45 -42.44
N PHE A 945 43.44 13.14 -41.99
CA PHE A 945 43.18 13.42 -40.58
C PHE A 945 42.47 12.25 -39.85
N TYR A 946 41.42 11.67 -40.45
CA TYR A 946 40.64 10.61 -39.80
C TYR A 946 41.09 9.21 -40.19
N LYS A 947 41.83 8.53 -39.30
CA LYS A 947 42.33 7.15 -39.54
C LYS A 947 41.23 6.09 -39.41
N ASN A 948 40.19 6.33 -38.62
CA ASN A 948 39.09 5.40 -38.43
C ASN A 948 38.11 5.50 -39.61
N GLN A 949 37.85 4.39 -40.30
CA GLN A 949 36.98 4.35 -41.48
C GLN A 949 35.55 4.82 -41.19
N LYS A 950 34.98 4.49 -40.03
CA LYS A 950 33.62 4.92 -39.67
C LYS A 950 33.54 6.43 -39.44
N LEU A 951 34.51 7.00 -38.72
CA LEU A 951 34.60 8.44 -38.47
C LEU A 951 34.90 9.20 -39.74
N ARG A 952 35.76 8.66 -40.62
CA ARG A 952 36.04 9.22 -41.94
C ARG A 952 34.78 9.29 -42.81
N ASN A 953 33.99 8.22 -42.85
CA ASN A 953 32.72 8.21 -43.60
C ASN A 953 31.68 9.18 -43.01
N LEU A 954 31.71 9.39 -41.68
CA LEU A 954 30.88 10.40 -41.05
C LEU A 954 31.35 11.81 -41.41
N ALA A 955 32.65 12.08 -41.31
CA ALA A 955 33.25 13.36 -41.70
C ALA A 955 32.94 13.72 -43.16
N TYR A 956 33.04 12.75 -44.09
CA TYR A 956 32.67 12.99 -45.49
C TYR A 956 31.20 13.39 -45.66
N ARG A 957 30.29 12.68 -45.00
CA ARG A 957 28.85 13.01 -45.08
C ARG A 957 28.55 14.36 -44.43
N LEU A 958 29.23 14.70 -43.33
CA LEU A 958 29.04 15.98 -42.65
C LEU A 958 29.60 17.14 -43.49
N ASP A 959 30.77 16.96 -44.12
CA ASP A 959 31.36 17.93 -45.06
C ASP A 959 30.46 18.13 -46.29
N GLU A 960 29.90 17.05 -46.83
CA GLU A 960 28.95 17.11 -47.93
C GLU A 960 27.68 17.87 -47.53
N SER A 961 27.11 17.58 -46.36
CA SER A 961 25.95 18.30 -45.83
C SER A 961 26.24 19.79 -45.59
N LEU A 962 27.39 20.12 -44.99
CA LEU A 962 27.83 21.50 -44.81
C LEU A 962 27.94 22.26 -46.14
N ILE A 963 28.57 21.66 -47.16
CA ILE A 963 28.72 22.28 -48.48
C ILE A 963 27.37 22.56 -49.12
N ILE A 964 26.43 21.60 -49.04
CA ILE A 964 25.09 21.79 -49.60
C ILE A 964 24.35 22.90 -48.86
N VAL A 965 24.42 22.96 -47.53
CA VAL A 965 23.82 24.05 -46.74
C VAL A 965 24.40 25.40 -47.17
N ASN A 966 25.73 25.54 -47.21
CA ASN A 966 26.40 26.78 -47.62
C ASN A 966 26.07 27.15 -49.08
N ARG A 967 25.89 26.18 -49.98
CA ARG A 967 25.44 26.43 -51.36
C ARG A 967 23.99 26.90 -51.43
N LEU A 968 23.11 26.36 -50.59
CA LEU A 968 21.74 26.84 -50.50
C LEU A 968 21.69 28.27 -49.92
N ARG A 969 22.49 28.57 -48.90
CA ARG A 969 22.67 29.93 -48.36
C ARG A 969 23.22 30.90 -49.40
N GLU A 970 24.22 30.51 -50.18
CA GLU A 970 24.76 31.32 -51.30
C GLU A 970 23.68 31.66 -52.35
N LEU A 971 22.68 30.80 -52.51
CA LEU A 971 21.53 30.98 -53.39
C LEU A 971 20.36 31.73 -52.71
N ASP A 972 20.51 32.22 -51.49
CA ASP A 972 19.50 32.91 -50.69
C ASP A 972 18.22 32.06 -50.51
N PHE A 973 18.37 30.79 -50.10
CA PHE A 973 17.28 29.95 -49.63
C PHE A 973 17.01 30.16 -48.13
N ASP A 974 15.75 30.01 -47.74
CA ASP A 974 15.31 30.08 -46.35
C ASP A 974 15.60 28.79 -45.57
N ASP A 975 15.39 28.87 -44.26
CA ASP A 975 15.63 27.78 -43.32
C ASP A 975 14.77 26.55 -43.65
N ASP A 976 13.55 26.74 -44.17
CA ASP A 976 12.62 25.65 -44.52
C ASP A 976 13.20 24.71 -45.59
N VAL A 977 13.87 25.26 -46.61
CA VAL A 977 14.52 24.46 -47.67
C VAL A 977 15.77 23.77 -47.14
N ILE A 978 16.55 24.48 -46.32
CA ILE A 978 17.80 23.96 -45.71
C ILE A 978 17.49 22.80 -44.75
N GLU A 979 16.52 22.98 -43.86
CA GLU A 979 16.03 21.91 -43.00
C GLU A 979 15.52 20.71 -43.80
N PHE A 980 14.75 20.96 -44.87
CA PHE A 980 14.24 19.89 -45.71
C PHE A 980 15.35 19.10 -46.38
N ALA A 981 16.43 19.74 -46.80
CA ALA A 981 17.58 19.05 -47.37
C ALA A 981 18.24 18.09 -46.37
N LEU A 982 18.16 18.40 -45.06
CA LEU A 982 18.81 17.63 -44.01
C LEU A 982 17.86 16.70 -43.25
N LYS A 983 16.55 16.69 -43.52
CA LYS A 983 15.58 15.78 -42.88
C LYS A 983 15.87 14.31 -43.25
N ASP A 984 15.73 13.42 -42.28
CA ASP A 984 16.02 11.98 -42.47
C ASP A 984 14.80 11.21 -43.02
N ASN A 985 14.27 11.67 -44.15
CA ASN A 985 13.19 11.00 -44.87
C ASN A 985 13.56 10.77 -46.34
N GLU A 986 12.83 9.87 -47.02
CA GLU A 986 13.13 9.44 -48.38
C GLU A 986 13.15 10.61 -49.37
N LYS A 987 12.17 11.52 -49.29
CA LYS A 987 12.07 12.69 -50.18
C LYS A 987 13.21 13.68 -49.95
N SER A 988 13.56 13.95 -48.71
CA SER A 988 14.65 14.83 -48.31
C SER A 988 16.02 14.30 -48.73
N ARG A 989 16.27 12.99 -48.52
CA ARG A 989 17.50 12.34 -49.03
C ARG A 989 17.57 12.39 -50.55
N TYR A 990 16.43 12.18 -51.22
CA TYR A 990 16.37 12.28 -52.67
C TYR A 990 16.64 13.71 -53.15
N PHE A 991 16.04 14.72 -52.51
CA PHE A 991 16.33 16.14 -52.77
C PHE A 991 17.81 16.45 -52.58
N PHE A 992 18.39 16.09 -51.43
CA PHE A 992 19.81 16.28 -51.12
C PHE A 992 20.71 15.68 -52.20
N ASN A 993 20.50 14.41 -52.56
CA ASN A 993 21.30 13.74 -53.59
C ASN A 993 21.13 14.37 -54.98
N THR A 994 19.92 14.85 -55.30
CA THR A 994 19.64 15.51 -56.57
C THR A 994 20.35 16.86 -56.65
N VAL A 995 20.30 17.66 -55.59
CA VAL A 995 21.03 18.93 -55.48
C VAL A 995 22.54 18.69 -55.61
N ALA A 996 23.08 17.75 -54.83
CA ALA A 996 24.51 17.40 -54.87
C ALA A 996 24.98 16.97 -56.27
N LYS A 997 24.16 16.18 -56.96
CA LYS A 997 24.44 15.76 -58.34
C LYS A 997 24.39 16.92 -59.33
N ILE A 998 23.38 17.79 -59.23
CA ILE A 998 23.29 18.98 -60.08
C ILE A 998 24.49 19.89 -59.84
N GLU A 999 24.94 20.06 -58.59
CA GLU A 999 26.15 20.83 -58.28
C GLU A 999 27.42 20.21 -58.88
N ALA A 1000 27.56 18.88 -58.80
CA ALA A 1000 28.70 18.17 -59.39
C ALA A 1000 28.76 18.36 -60.90
N GLU A 1001 27.66 18.12 -61.60
CA GLU A 1001 27.57 18.26 -63.06
C GLU A 1001 27.73 19.72 -63.50
N SER A 1002 27.11 20.67 -62.79
CA SER A 1002 27.30 22.10 -63.03
C SER A 1002 28.77 22.50 -62.82
N GLY A 1003 29.43 21.94 -61.80
CA GLY A 1003 30.86 22.08 -61.54
C GLY A 1003 31.74 21.55 -62.68
N GLU A 1004 31.41 20.38 -63.25
CA GLU A 1004 32.11 19.83 -64.42
C GLU A 1004 31.91 20.71 -65.66
N ILE A 1005 30.69 21.19 -65.91
CA ILE A 1005 30.39 22.10 -67.01
C ILE A 1005 31.18 23.40 -66.85
N ARG A 1006 31.19 24.00 -65.65
CA ARG A 1006 32.00 25.18 -65.32
C ARG A 1006 33.48 24.93 -65.59
N SER A 1007 34.03 23.83 -65.08
CA SER A 1007 35.46 23.49 -65.24
C SER A 1007 35.84 23.29 -66.70
N ARG A 1008 35.00 22.58 -67.47
CA ARG A 1008 35.17 22.40 -68.91
C ARG A 1008 35.10 23.71 -69.66
N LEU A 1009 34.07 24.54 -69.41
CA LEU A 1009 33.89 25.82 -70.09
C LEU A 1009 34.98 26.82 -69.75
N LEU A 1010 35.48 26.82 -68.52
CA LEU A 1010 36.61 27.66 -68.10
C LEU A 1010 37.84 27.42 -68.99
N VAL A 1011 38.09 26.17 -69.37
CA VAL A 1011 39.22 25.74 -70.20
C VAL A 1011 38.93 25.89 -71.70
N GLU A 1012 37.77 25.39 -72.15
CA GLU A 1012 37.46 25.26 -73.58
C GLU A 1012 36.84 26.53 -74.18
N HIS A 1013 36.06 27.29 -73.39
CA HIS A 1013 35.24 28.40 -73.86
C HIS A 1013 35.04 29.50 -72.80
N LYS A 1014 36.13 30.20 -72.44
CA LYS A 1014 36.15 31.20 -71.35
C LYS A 1014 35.05 32.27 -71.43
N THR A 1015 34.76 32.83 -72.62
CA THR A 1015 33.68 33.82 -72.79
C THR A 1015 32.30 33.26 -72.43
N LYS A 1016 32.05 31.97 -72.69
CA LYS A 1016 30.79 31.31 -72.33
C LYS A 1016 30.73 31.02 -70.83
N TYR A 1017 31.87 30.68 -70.23
CA TYR A 1017 31.99 30.56 -68.78
C TYR A 1017 31.69 31.89 -68.08
N ASP A 1018 32.27 33.01 -68.54
CA ASP A 1018 32.07 34.32 -67.91
C ASP A 1018 30.59 34.79 -68.00
N LEU A 1019 29.89 34.47 -69.10
CA LEU A 1019 28.45 34.75 -69.25
C LEU A 1019 27.58 33.88 -68.34
N LEU A 1020 28.01 32.65 -68.07
CA LEU A 1020 27.31 31.67 -67.25
C LEU A 1020 27.51 31.98 -65.75
N GLU A 1021 28.72 32.41 -65.37
CA GLU A 1021 29.10 32.86 -64.03
C GLU A 1021 28.44 34.21 -63.64
N ALA A 1022 28.08 35.05 -64.61
CA ALA A 1022 27.47 36.36 -64.39
C ALA A 1022 26.04 36.36 -63.77
N GLY A 1023 25.53 35.20 -63.35
CA GLY A 1023 24.21 35.07 -62.70
C GLY A 1023 23.27 34.00 -63.30
N PRO A 1024 23.20 33.78 -64.62
CA PRO A 1024 22.22 32.88 -65.23
C PRO A 1024 22.25 31.43 -64.72
N GLU A 1025 23.43 30.89 -64.42
CA GLU A 1025 23.53 29.57 -63.79
C GLU A 1025 23.07 29.57 -62.32
N LYS A 1026 23.31 30.68 -61.60
CA LYS A 1026 22.81 30.86 -60.23
C LYS A 1026 21.28 30.82 -60.22
N ASP A 1027 20.65 31.56 -61.14
CA ASP A 1027 19.20 31.60 -61.30
C ASP A 1027 18.63 30.26 -61.74
N TYR A 1028 19.29 29.58 -62.69
CA TYR A 1028 18.92 28.21 -63.08
C TYR A 1028 18.92 27.25 -61.89
N ARG A 1029 20.02 27.21 -61.11
CA ARG A 1029 20.13 26.31 -59.95
C ARG A 1029 19.08 26.66 -58.90
N LYS A 1030 18.90 27.95 -58.58
CA LYS A 1030 17.89 28.40 -57.62
C LYS A 1030 16.47 27.99 -58.05
N THR A 1031 16.08 28.29 -59.28
CA THR A 1031 14.76 27.92 -59.81
C THR A 1031 14.57 26.40 -59.86
N LEU A 1032 15.60 25.65 -60.23
CA LEU A 1032 15.55 24.19 -60.29
C LEU A 1032 15.42 23.58 -58.88
N TYR A 1033 16.23 23.99 -57.91
CA TYR A 1033 16.15 23.50 -56.53
C TYR A 1033 14.82 23.86 -55.89
N GLN A 1034 14.33 25.09 -56.08
CA GLN A 1034 13.02 25.49 -55.59
C GLN A 1034 11.90 24.63 -56.21
N THR A 1035 11.97 24.35 -57.50
CA THR A 1035 10.98 23.52 -58.21
C THR A 1035 10.97 22.10 -57.65
N ILE A 1036 12.14 21.49 -57.46
CA ILE A 1036 12.25 20.14 -56.91
C ILE A 1036 11.73 20.11 -55.46
N TYR A 1037 12.12 21.09 -54.64
CA TYR A 1037 11.65 21.22 -53.26
C TYR A 1037 10.13 21.33 -53.22
N SER A 1038 9.53 22.25 -53.98
CA SER A 1038 8.09 22.44 -54.02
C SER A 1038 7.34 21.19 -54.50
N ALA A 1039 7.89 20.44 -55.46
CA ALA A 1039 7.28 19.20 -55.93
C ALA A 1039 7.34 18.08 -54.89
N LEU A 1040 8.43 17.97 -54.14
CA LEU A 1040 8.61 16.94 -53.11
C LEU A 1040 7.88 17.29 -51.80
N ASN A 1041 7.80 18.58 -51.45
CA ASN A 1041 7.20 19.09 -50.22
C ASN A 1041 5.76 19.61 -50.40
N ALA A 1042 5.09 19.26 -51.51
CA ALA A 1042 3.72 19.71 -51.77
C ALA A 1042 2.68 19.18 -50.77
N GLU A 1043 1.62 19.96 -50.56
CA GLU A 1043 0.48 19.58 -49.73
C GLU A 1043 -0.24 18.33 -50.26
N ALA A 1044 -0.76 17.50 -49.34
CA ALA A 1044 -1.49 16.27 -49.64
C ALA A 1044 -2.73 16.47 -50.55
N SER A 1045 -3.25 17.69 -50.62
CA SER A 1045 -4.39 18.10 -51.45
C SER A 1045 -4.07 18.14 -52.95
N THR A 1046 -2.78 18.17 -53.34
CA THR A 1046 -2.37 18.32 -54.73
C THR A 1046 -2.28 16.96 -55.43
N THR A 1047 -2.93 16.81 -56.59
CA THR A 1047 -2.91 15.53 -57.32
C THR A 1047 -1.53 15.26 -57.92
N LYS A 1048 -1.12 13.98 -57.97
CA LYS A 1048 0.17 13.57 -58.57
C LYS A 1048 0.35 14.09 -60.01
N GLN A 1049 -0.71 14.13 -60.80
CA GLN A 1049 -0.68 14.66 -62.17
C GLN A 1049 -0.40 16.18 -62.20
N THR A 1050 -0.97 16.94 -61.26
CA THR A 1050 -0.71 18.37 -61.13
C THR A 1050 0.73 18.64 -60.71
N LEU A 1051 1.27 17.85 -59.78
CA LEU A 1051 2.67 17.98 -59.33
C LEU A 1051 3.67 17.69 -60.45
N VAL A 1052 3.44 16.63 -61.23
CA VAL A 1052 4.30 16.32 -62.38
C VAL A 1052 4.23 17.42 -63.43
N ALA A 1053 3.05 17.96 -63.73
CA ALA A 1053 2.92 19.08 -64.67
C ALA A 1053 3.60 20.37 -64.16
N GLN A 1054 3.52 20.65 -62.86
CA GLN A 1054 4.21 21.79 -62.24
C GLN A 1054 5.73 21.60 -62.24
N LEU A 1055 6.22 20.39 -61.97
CA LEU A 1055 7.63 20.05 -62.06
C LEU A 1055 8.16 20.20 -63.49
N GLU A 1056 7.43 19.68 -64.49
CA GLU A 1056 7.77 19.85 -65.90
C GLU A 1056 7.84 21.33 -66.31
N GLN A 1057 6.91 22.14 -65.81
CA GLN A 1057 6.91 23.58 -66.10
C GLN A 1057 8.05 24.30 -65.38
N GLY A 1058 8.28 24.04 -64.09
CA GLY A 1058 9.35 24.68 -63.34
C GLY A 1058 10.76 24.30 -63.83
N ILE A 1059 10.95 23.09 -64.35
CA ILE A 1059 12.20 22.71 -65.03
C ILE A 1059 12.39 23.52 -66.33
N LYS A 1060 11.33 23.76 -67.11
CA LYS A 1060 11.40 24.64 -68.29
C LYS A 1060 11.70 26.08 -67.90
N ASP A 1061 11.12 26.55 -66.81
CA ASP A 1061 11.35 27.90 -66.29
C ASP A 1061 12.81 28.05 -65.82
N ALA A 1062 13.37 27.01 -65.18
CA ALA A 1062 14.80 26.95 -64.86
C ALA A 1062 15.64 27.03 -66.14
N ASP A 1063 15.36 26.18 -67.13
CA ASP A 1063 16.07 26.13 -68.40
C ASP A 1063 16.10 27.48 -69.14
N ALA A 1064 15.01 28.25 -69.07
CA ALA A 1064 14.91 29.56 -69.72
C ALA A 1064 16.00 30.56 -69.26
N HIS A 1065 16.55 30.39 -68.05
CA HIS A 1065 17.66 31.23 -67.57
C HIS A 1065 18.96 30.96 -68.34
N ILE A 1066 19.22 29.72 -68.73
CA ILE A 1066 20.47 29.31 -69.38
C ILE A 1066 20.34 29.09 -70.90
N GLU A 1067 19.12 28.83 -71.41
CA GLU A 1067 18.80 28.64 -72.82
C GLU A 1067 19.38 29.74 -73.75
N PRO A 1068 19.47 31.03 -73.38
CA PRO A 1068 20.11 32.03 -74.24
C PRO A 1068 21.62 31.84 -74.43
N ILE A 1069 22.28 31.14 -73.50
CA ILE A 1069 23.75 31.01 -73.41
C ILE A 1069 24.22 29.65 -73.95
N LEU A 1070 23.46 28.58 -73.70
CA LEU A 1070 23.86 27.22 -74.06
C LEU A 1070 24.04 26.96 -75.57
N PRO A 1071 23.20 27.51 -76.48
CA PRO A 1071 23.33 27.33 -77.93
C PRO A 1071 24.47 28.14 -78.56
N ILE A 1072 25.13 29.02 -77.80
CA ILE A 1072 26.29 29.78 -78.30
C ILE A 1072 27.41 28.79 -78.59
N GLU A 1073 27.65 28.53 -79.88
CA GLU A 1073 28.69 27.65 -80.39
C GLU A 1073 29.81 28.44 -81.05
N SER A 1074 31.04 27.98 -80.85
CA SER A 1074 32.22 28.50 -81.55
C SER A 1074 32.20 28.14 -83.04
N HIS A 1075 31.67 26.96 -83.42
CA HIS A 1075 31.69 26.48 -84.81
C HIS A 1075 30.48 25.59 -85.21
N PRO A 1076 29.33 26.17 -85.60
CA PRO A 1076 28.11 25.42 -85.94
C PRO A 1076 28.29 24.37 -87.05
N TRP A 1077 29.12 24.67 -88.03
CA TRP A 1077 29.37 23.77 -89.17
C TRP A 1077 30.12 22.49 -88.77
N LEU A 1078 31.03 22.56 -87.78
CA LEU A 1078 31.76 21.38 -87.29
C LEU A 1078 30.82 20.45 -86.53
N ARG A 1079 29.89 20.99 -85.74
CA ARG A 1079 28.86 20.19 -85.09
C ARG A 1079 27.97 19.52 -86.12
N THR A 1080 27.45 20.27 -87.11
CA THR A 1080 26.60 19.68 -88.16
C THR A 1080 27.34 18.58 -88.92
N ALA A 1081 28.64 18.77 -89.22
CA ALA A 1081 29.46 17.73 -89.83
C ALA A 1081 29.62 16.50 -88.91
N LYS A 1082 29.92 16.69 -87.62
CA LYS A 1082 30.00 15.59 -86.63
C LYS A 1082 28.68 14.86 -86.47
N MET A 1083 27.56 15.57 -86.40
CA MET A 1083 26.22 15.01 -86.34
C MET A 1083 25.93 14.16 -87.58
N ILE A 1084 26.17 14.69 -88.79
CA ILE A 1084 25.96 13.93 -90.03
C ILE A 1084 26.85 12.68 -90.05
N ILE A 1085 28.15 12.82 -89.77
CA ILE A 1085 29.09 11.69 -89.80
C ILE A 1085 28.72 10.64 -88.75
N ALA A 1086 28.54 11.05 -87.49
CA ALA A 1086 28.23 10.14 -86.39
C ALA A 1086 26.92 9.39 -86.65
N ASN A 1087 25.85 10.09 -87.03
CA ASN A 1087 24.56 9.46 -87.23
C ASN A 1087 24.50 8.62 -88.52
N LEU A 1088 25.28 8.96 -89.56
CA LEU A 1088 25.37 8.16 -90.78
C LEU A 1088 26.20 6.91 -90.57
N VAL A 1089 27.33 7.01 -89.85
CA VAL A 1089 28.12 5.85 -89.42
C VAL A 1089 27.29 4.93 -88.53
N MET A 1090 26.57 5.50 -87.55
CA MET A 1090 25.73 4.72 -86.64
C MET A 1090 24.50 4.12 -87.35
N GLY A 1091 23.91 4.83 -88.33
CA GLY A 1091 22.82 4.32 -89.16
C GLY A 1091 23.26 3.15 -90.03
N VAL A 1092 24.42 3.26 -90.69
CA VAL A 1092 25.03 2.17 -91.47
C VAL A 1092 25.36 0.97 -90.57
N LEU A 1093 25.93 1.22 -89.38
CA LEU A 1093 26.22 0.17 -88.40
C LEU A 1093 24.94 -0.50 -87.90
N THR A 1094 23.85 0.24 -87.69
CA THR A 1094 22.55 -0.33 -87.26
C THR A 1094 22.00 -1.30 -88.30
N VAL A 1095 22.11 -0.98 -89.59
CA VAL A 1095 21.69 -1.84 -90.69
C VAL A 1095 22.59 -3.07 -90.85
N LEU A 1096 23.92 -2.90 -90.69
CA LEU A 1096 24.88 -4.00 -90.86
C LEU A 1096 24.95 -4.96 -89.66
N THR A 1097 24.62 -4.51 -88.45
CA THR A 1097 24.77 -5.29 -87.21
C THR A 1097 23.48 -5.93 -86.69
N LEU A 1098 22.42 -6.02 -87.51
CA LEU A 1098 21.11 -6.58 -87.13
C LEU A 1098 20.56 -5.97 -85.82
N GLY A 1099 20.68 -4.65 -85.65
CA GLY A 1099 20.03 -3.90 -84.56
C GLY A 1099 20.85 -3.63 -83.29
N ALA A 1100 22.08 -4.13 -83.14
CA ALA A 1100 22.89 -3.89 -81.94
C ALA A 1100 23.25 -2.39 -81.72
N ALA A 1101 23.57 -1.65 -82.79
CA ALA A 1101 23.78 -0.20 -82.69
C ALA A 1101 22.49 0.61 -82.45
N GLY A 1102 21.31 -0.01 -82.66
CA GLY A 1102 20.02 0.56 -82.28
C GLY A 1102 19.86 0.71 -80.76
N ALA A 1103 20.51 -0.17 -79.97
CA ALA A 1103 20.54 -0.04 -78.51
C ALA A 1103 21.32 1.20 -78.05
N SER A 1104 22.37 1.60 -78.77
CA SER A 1104 23.13 2.82 -78.47
C SER A 1104 22.33 4.09 -78.80
N PHE A 1105 21.55 4.09 -79.88
CA PHE A 1105 20.58 5.16 -80.16
C PHE A 1105 19.50 5.24 -79.08
N TYR A 1106 18.99 4.08 -78.64
CA TYR A 1106 18.00 4.03 -77.56
C TYR A 1106 18.58 4.54 -76.23
N GLN A 1107 19.79 4.12 -75.84
CA GLN A 1107 20.46 4.61 -74.62
C GLN A 1107 20.79 6.11 -74.69
N HIS A 1108 21.22 6.59 -75.85
CA HIS A 1108 21.47 8.02 -76.07
C HIS A 1108 20.18 8.83 -75.94
N TYR A 1109 19.11 8.37 -76.59
CA TYR A 1109 17.79 8.98 -76.51
C TYR A 1109 17.21 8.90 -75.09
N GLU A 1110 17.39 7.79 -74.37
CA GLU A 1110 16.95 7.63 -72.98
C GLU A 1110 17.64 8.66 -72.08
N LYS A 1111 18.97 8.85 -72.23
CA LYS A 1111 19.76 9.81 -71.44
C LYS A 1111 19.54 11.28 -71.82
N THR A 1112 19.49 11.60 -73.10
CA THR A 1112 19.53 13.00 -73.58
C THR A 1112 18.20 13.48 -74.14
N GLY A 1113 17.29 12.59 -74.53
CA GLY A 1113 16.04 12.95 -75.22
C GLY A 1113 16.21 13.25 -76.71
N ASP A 1114 17.44 13.30 -77.22
CA ASP A 1114 17.71 13.53 -78.63
C ASP A 1114 17.96 12.19 -79.34
N VAL A 1115 17.37 12.04 -80.53
CA VAL A 1115 17.56 10.84 -81.37
C VAL A 1115 18.92 10.86 -82.08
N LEU A 1116 19.49 12.05 -82.28
CA LEU A 1116 20.74 12.23 -83.02
C LEU A 1116 21.88 12.61 -82.08
N PHE A 1117 23.02 11.93 -82.22
CA PHE A 1117 24.25 12.32 -81.52
C PHE A 1117 24.73 13.68 -82.00
N PHE A 1118 25.20 14.54 -81.09
CA PHE A 1118 25.67 15.91 -81.37
C PHE A 1118 24.59 16.83 -81.97
N ALA A 1119 23.31 16.56 -81.70
CA ALA A 1119 22.21 17.45 -82.10
C ALA A 1119 22.32 18.82 -81.42
N ARG A 1120 22.86 18.85 -80.20
CA ARG A 1120 23.07 20.04 -79.37
C ARG A 1120 24.56 20.23 -79.02
N PRO A 1121 24.99 21.42 -78.59
CA PRO A 1121 26.31 21.63 -77.99
C PRO A 1121 26.44 20.82 -76.69
N ALA A 1122 27.67 20.41 -76.34
CA ALA A 1122 27.91 19.52 -75.19
C ALA A 1122 27.38 20.08 -73.84
N SER A 1123 27.42 21.39 -73.61
CA SER A 1123 26.83 21.98 -72.38
C SER A 1123 25.31 21.96 -72.38
N GLU A 1124 24.67 22.19 -73.54
CA GLU A 1124 23.22 22.12 -73.66
C GLU A 1124 22.73 20.67 -73.53
N GLU A 1125 23.46 19.73 -74.12
CA GLU A 1125 23.20 18.30 -73.98
C GLU A 1125 23.36 17.83 -72.53
N SER A 1126 24.38 18.32 -71.81
CA SER A 1126 24.56 18.05 -70.37
C SER A 1126 23.40 18.59 -69.53
N TYR A 1127 23.03 19.87 -69.63
CA TYR A 1127 21.90 20.42 -68.84
C TYR A 1127 20.56 19.77 -69.20
N ASN A 1128 20.32 19.51 -70.48
CA ASN A 1128 19.12 18.80 -70.92
C ASN A 1128 19.08 17.35 -70.39
N ALA A 1129 20.22 16.66 -70.34
CA ALA A 1129 20.31 15.34 -69.73
C ALA A 1129 20.05 15.39 -68.21
N ILE A 1130 20.62 16.39 -67.51
CA ILE A 1130 20.39 16.61 -66.07
C ILE A 1130 18.89 16.83 -65.82
N ASN A 1131 18.25 17.75 -66.54
CA ASN A 1131 16.85 18.09 -66.36
C ASN A 1131 15.91 16.93 -66.66
N LYS A 1132 16.17 16.20 -67.74
CA LYS A 1132 15.40 15.01 -68.08
C LYS A 1132 15.55 13.94 -67.01
N GLN A 1133 16.77 13.74 -66.51
CA GLN A 1133 17.02 12.77 -65.46
C GLN A 1133 16.34 13.17 -64.15
N THR A 1134 16.49 14.42 -63.72
CA THR A 1134 15.81 14.99 -62.54
C THR A 1134 14.30 14.85 -62.67
N LEU A 1135 13.71 15.19 -63.83
CA LEU A 1135 12.28 15.04 -64.07
C LEU A 1135 11.83 13.59 -63.89
N ASN A 1136 12.53 12.64 -64.50
CA ASN A 1136 12.17 11.23 -64.44
C ASN A 1136 12.25 10.68 -63.02
N GLU A 1137 13.36 10.93 -62.34
CA GLU A 1137 13.61 10.38 -61.00
C GLU A 1137 12.71 11.05 -59.94
N VAL A 1138 12.50 12.38 -59.97
CA VAL A 1138 11.55 13.07 -59.07
C VAL A 1138 10.12 12.59 -59.34
N THR A 1139 9.73 12.40 -60.61
CA THR A 1139 8.41 11.87 -60.98
C THR A 1139 8.22 10.44 -60.48
N GLU A 1140 9.25 9.61 -60.54
CA GLU A 1140 9.23 8.26 -59.97
C GLU A 1140 8.96 8.31 -58.46
N ILE A 1141 9.64 9.19 -57.71
CA ILE A 1141 9.41 9.38 -56.27
C ILE A 1141 8.00 9.90 -55.97
N ILE A 1142 7.49 10.88 -56.73
CA ILE A 1142 6.09 11.37 -56.61
C ILE A 1142 5.10 10.20 -56.82
N ASN A 1143 5.39 9.31 -57.76
CA ASN A 1143 4.49 8.21 -58.11
C ASN A 1143 4.57 7.03 -57.14
N THR A 1144 5.76 6.68 -56.64
CA THR A 1144 5.98 5.54 -55.74
C THR A 1144 5.68 5.85 -54.28
N THR A 1145 5.81 7.12 -53.86
CA THR A 1145 5.48 7.51 -52.49
C THR A 1145 3.95 7.53 -52.33
N PRO A 1146 3.37 6.85 -51.32
CA PRO A 1146 1.95 6.94 -51.04
C PRO A 1146 1.61 8.38 -50.65
N THR A 1147 0.62 8.97 -51.34
CA THR A 1147 0.03 10.25 -50.93
C THR A 1147 -0.52 10.08 -49.52
N ARG A 1148 0.04 10.80 -48.55
CA ARG A 1148 -0.42 10.78 -47.16
C ARG A 1148 -1.79 11.41 -47.04
#